data_AF-A0A952CIZ6-F1
#
_entry.id   AF-A0A952CIZ6-F1
#
_cell.length_a   1.000
_cell.length_b   1.000
_cell.length_c   1.000
_cell.angle_alpha   90.00
_cell.angle_beta   90.00
_cell.angle_gamma   90.00
#
_symmetry.space_group_name_H-M   'P 1'
#
loop_
_entity.id
_entity.type
_entity.pdbx_description
1 polymer ?
#
loop_
_entity_poly.entity_id
_entity_poly.type
_entity_poly.pdbx_seq_one_letter_code
_entity_poly.pdbx_strand_id
1 'polypeptide(L)'
;MNQTHTFRRPAACLLAAGLCLAVVAARGDEQSLSRHVPADIGLFAEARAAGDLLLPLIEPELWTALAEAIGQPSRPEDVRAWREQIAKTIKFDPDIAIRVLFSRRVAFIGEGLGRTQDAVVLCQPIEGARVEDLLRIWQAQPVAGPGAAGDGRESQLYQLALNIGLVTKDGLLLFGDMRLPQGVFQKVAGFLREPKGRSLADDPTYRELLRRVPPEPDGVLFARLGPPATTQAAPVPEGLGIPELPGPLRGASAVLFALHRSGALLHFTAVGEVPRTARGERSAAPPLLPGLPRRTLLAWDGRVDYADLLARVQELPPQNLLRLGLELQQGSSDPRRLVEALRPRACIALGVAGSRPGAPPLPALAVLIPASDAALAEREFTALVGSAAAQYSFVALARGLPGLEPLREEGATDGPRVRRLDLAPVLPPRVVQTLGHVGVWWTVEEDVLIVATHRSWLDEIVGARRGSGARLDALLDLPAARPSRETETLIVAHSGALAQLGQQWLDHLSRTTPQILEEHWWRRNQPRGGRVRLGVRGDVDGPGRRLIVRDVEAASPSDGVLRAGDHIVGCSGTRFATTQPVQEIQERIETRPHARFVELLVERDGVLIAPRVAVPFFDPIQALRRVIAIGGVVRRMVYFDDAGDGSQRGFLTLELRGAGEGEAFDFGPPASQPASERARVEGAAAAPASQPGGGQ
;
A
#
# COMPACT_ATOMS: atom_id res chain seq x y z
N MET A 1 -5.18 17.72 16.41
CA MET A 1 -6.26 16.74 16.14
C MET A 1 -5.75 15.77 15.07
N ASN A 2 -4.65 15.06 15.34
CA ASN A 2 -3.70 14.62 14.30
C ASN A 2 -3.36 13.11 14.28
N GLN A 3 -4.08 12.24 15.00
CA GLN A 3 -3.67 10.83 15.21
C GLN A 3 -4.61 9.78 14.60
N THR A 4 -4.89 9.86 13.30
CA THR A 4 -5.67 8.83 12.57
C THR A 4 -5.08 8.47 11.20
N HIS A 5 -3.79 8.12 11.14
CA HIS A 5 -3.13 7.66 9.89
C HIS A 5 -2.14 6.49 10.02
N THR A 6 -1.99 5.85 11.19
CA THR A 6 -0.99 4.79 11.43
C THR A 6 -1.35 3.41 10.85
N PHE A 7 -2.63 3.01 10.82
CA PHE A 7 -3.01 1.61 10.56
C PHE A 7 -3.12 1.14 9.09
N ARG A 8 -2.88 2.00 8.08
CA ARG A 8 -3.19 1.66 6.66
C ARG A 8 -2.03 1.72 5.66
N ARG A 9 -0.81 2.05 6.11
CA ARG A 9 0.36 2.21 5.21
C ARG A 9 1.37 1.04 5.17
N PRO A 10 1.62 0.23 6.22
CA PRO A 10 2.79 -0.65 6.22
C PRO A 10 2.75 -1.75 5.14
N ALA A 11 1.61 -2.45 4.99
CA ALA A 11 1.46 -3.49 3.97
C ALA A 11 1.50 -2.91 2.54
N ALA A 12 1.01 -1.69 2.32
CA ALA A 12 1.06 -1.01 1.03
C ALA A 12 2.48 -0.56 0.66
N CYS A 13 3.28 -0.10 1.63
CA CYS A 13 4.68 0.22 1.41
C CYS A 13 5.53 -1.04 1.16
N LEU A 14 5.23 -2.16 1.84
CA LEU A 14 5.85 -3.46 1.54
C LEU A 14 5.48 -3.99 0.15
N LEU A 15 4.19 -3.90 -0.22
CA LEU A 15 3.73 -4.28 -1.57
C LEU A 15 4.34 -3.40 -2.66
N ALA A 16 4.42 -2.09 -2.44
CA ALA A 16 5.02 -1.18 -3.40
C ALA A 16 6.54 -1.39 -3.52
N ALA A 17 7.25 -1.53 -2.40
CA ALA A 17 8.67 -1.86 -2.40
C ALA A 17 8.95 -3.23 -3.06
N GLY A 18 8.14 -4.24 -2.76
CA GLY A 18 8.23 -5.57 -3.38
C GLY A 18 7.92 -5.54 -4.88
N LEU A 19 6.83 -4.91 -5.30
CA LEU A 19 6.48 -4.76 -6.73
C LEU A 19 7.55 -3.97 -7.49
N CYS A 20 8.12 -2.92 -6.89
CA CYS A 20 9.27 -2.20 -7.47
C CYS A 20 10.58 -3.01 -7.50
N LEU A 21 10.64 -4.18 -6.85
CA LEU A 21 11.79 -5.07 -6.78
C LEU A 21 11.57 -6.42 -7.48
N ALA A 22 10.56 -6.51 -8.34
CA ALA A 22 10.32 -7.64 -9.24
C ALA A 22 11.27 -7.58 -10.47
N VAL A 23 12.02 -8.66 -10.80
CA VAL A 23 13.20 -8.69 -11.74
C VAL A 23 13.47 -10.16 -12.21
N VAL A 24 14.21 -10.53 -13.30
CA VAL A 24 14.54 -11.97 -13.72
C VAL A 24 16.05 -12.42 -13.73
N ALA A 25 16.32 -13.74 -13.66
CA ALA A 25 17.54 -14.42 -13.10
C ALA A 25 18.94 -14.16 -13.71
N ALA A 26 19.98 -14.14 -12.85
CA ALA A 26 21.40 -14.24 -13.26
C ALA A 26 22.34 -14.79 -12.14
N ARG A 27 23.17 -15.80 -12.47
CA ARG A 27 24.17 -16.44 -11.57
C ARG A 27 25.44 -15.59 -11.39
N GLY A 28 26.13 -15.83 -10.26
CA GLY A 28 27.57 -15.56 -10.11
C GLY A 28 27.91 -14.23 -9.45
N ASP A 29 28.56 -14.33 -8.29
CA ASP A 29 29.01 -13.19 -7.48
C ASP A 29 30.29 -12.54 -8.03
N GLU A 30 30.37 -11.21 -7.98
CA GLU A 30 31.59 -10.35 -7.95
C GLU A 30 31.33 -8.86 -8.30
N GLN A 31 30.16 -8.51 -8.86
CA GLN A 31 29.92 -7.18 -9.49
C GLN A 31 28.65 -6.42 -8.99
N SER A 32 28.34 -6.39 -7.70
CA SER A 32 27.29 -5.48 -7.19
C SER A 32 27.65 -4.01 -7.49
N LEU A 33 26.65 -3.22 -7.86
CA LEU A 33 26.83 -1.79 -8.14
C LEU A 33 27.08 -0.97 -6.86
N SER A 34 26.75 -1.51 -5.68
CA SER A 34 26.99 -0.87 -4.37
C SER A 34 28.45 -0.47 -4.13
N ARG A 35 29.43 -1.14 -4.76
CA ARG A 35 30.86 -0.77 -4.69
C ARG A 35 31.20 0.54 -5.41
N HIS A 36 30.33 0.99 -6.32
CA HIS A 36 30.44 2.25 -7.07
C HIS A 36 29.55 3.36 -6.49
N VAL A 37 28.94 3.13 -5.33
CA VAL A 37 28.00 4.06 -4.68
C VAL A 37 28.58 4.51 -3.32
N PRO A 38 28.55 5.80 -2.97
CA PRO A 38 28.97 6.26 -1.65
C PRO A 38 28.16 5.64 -0.50
N ALA A 39 28.80 5.35 0.64
CA ALA A 39 28.14 4.77 1.81
C ALA A 39 27.06 5.67 2.45
N ASP A 40 27.15 6.99 2.25
CA ASP A 40 26.25 8.01 2.81
C ASP A 40 25.06 8.36 1.88
N ILE A 41 24.74 7.45 0.96
CA ILE A 41 23.48 7.41 0.21
C ILE A 41 22.36 6.85 1.12
N GLY A 42 21.16 7.42 1.03
CA GLY A 42 20.01 6.99 1.83
C GLY A 42 19.05 6.02 1.13
N LEU A 43 19.11 5.91 -0.21
CA LEU A 43 18.33 4.94 -0.98
C LEU A 43 19.19 4.31 -2.08
N PHE A 44 19.20 2.97 -2.14
CA PHE A 44 19.86 2.18 -3.16
C PHE A 44 18.97 0.99 -3.53
N ALA A 45 18.59 0.85 -4.80
CA ALA A 45 17.82 -0.28 -5.30
C ALA A 45 18.50 -0.91 -6.54
N GLU A 46 19.20 -2.03 -6.36
CA GLU A 46 19.86 -2.80 -7.43
C GLU A 46 18.94 -3.92 -7.95
N ALA A 47 18.96 -4.13 -9.26
CA ALA A 47 18.24 -5.19 -9.95
C ALA A 47 19.13 -5.83 -11.04
N ARG A 48 19.17 -7.16 -11.11
CA ARG A 48 19.91 -7.94 -12.13
C ARG A 48 18.93 -8.46 -13.19
N ALA A 49 19.18 -8.16 -14.47
CA ALA A 49 18.29 -8.47 -15.60
C ALA A 49 16.82 -8.06 -15.37
N ALA A 50 16.60 -6.74 -15.30
CA ALA A 50 15.32 -6.13 -14.95
C ALA A 50 14.38 -5.88 -16.14
N GLY A 51 14.80 -6.26 -17.35
CA GLY A 51 14.18 -5.84 -18.60
C GLY A 51 12.74 -6.32 -18.79
N ASP A 52 12.36 -7.47 -18.24
CA ASP A 52 11.04 -8.08 -18.39
C ASP A 52 10.05 -7.70 -17.27
N LEU A 53 10.53 -7.21 -16.11
CA LEU A 53 9.65 -6.79 -15.02
C LEU A 53 9.53 -5.27 -14.85
N LEU A 54 10.51 -4.48 -15.28
CA LEU A 54 10.31 -3.02 -15.41
C LEU A 54 9.25 -2.67 -16.47
N LEU A 55 9.04 -3.54 -17.47
CA LEU A 55 8.04 -3.32 -18.53
C LEU A 55 6.59 -3.31 -18.02
N PRO A 56 6.08 -4.35 -17.31
CA PRO A 56 4.77 -4.26 -16.64
C PRO A 56 4.65 -3.06 -15.69
N LEU A 57 5.72 -2.68 -14.98
CA LEU A 57 5.69 -1.60 -14.00
C LEU A 57 5.56 -0.20 -14.64
N ILE A 58 5.87 -0.04 -15.93
CA ILE A 58 5.64 1.20 -16.69
C ILE A 58 4.30 1.22 -17.46
N GLU A 59 3.42 0.26 -17.21
CA GLU A 59 2.01 0.38 -17.63
C GLU A 59 1.31 1.50 -16.84
N PRO A 60 0.52 2.40 -17.47
CA PRO A 60 0.06 3.63 -16.84
C PRO A 60 -0.70 3.44 -15.52
N GLU A 61 -1.55 2.42 -15.45
CA GLU A 61 -2.37 2.09 -14.29
C GLU A 61 -1.52 1.53 -13.14
N LEU A 62 -0.56 0.65 -13.43
CA LEU A 62 0.30 0.04 -12.42
C LEU A 62 1.34 1.04 -11.89
N TRP A 63 1.96 1.83 -12.78
CA TRP A 63 2.82 2.94 -12.38
C TRP A 63 2.09 3.91 -11.45
N THR A 64 0.88 4.34 -11.83
CA THR A 64 0.04 5.23 -11.00
C THR A 64 -0.26 4.58 -9.65
N ALA A 65 -0.61 3.29 -9.63
CA ALA A 65 -0.90 2.56 -8.40
C ALA A 65 0.31 2.47 -7.45
N LEU A 66 1.51 2.24 -7.99
CA LEU A 66 2.75 2.14 -7.22
C LEU A 66 3.22 3.50 -6.70
N ALA A 67 3.23 4.52 -7.56
CA ALA A 67 3.54 5.89 -7.17
C ALA A 67 2.62 6.36 -6.03
N GLU A 68 1.31 6.14 -6.15
CA GLU A 68 0.37 6.52 -5.10
C GLU A 68 0.48 5.66 -3.83
N ALA A 69 0.93 4.40 -3.93
CA ALA A 69 1.19 3.54 -2.78
C ALA A 69 2.44 3.99 -1.97
N ILE A 70 3.45 4.56 -2.63
CA ILE A 70 4.58 5.24 -1.95
C ILE A 70 4.27 6.70 -1.57
N GLY A 71 3.02 7.14 -1.74
CA GLY A 71 2.57 8.48 -1.36
C GLY A 71 2.88 9.59 -2.37
N GLN A 72 3.35 9.26 -3.59
CA GLN A 72 3.58 10.20 -4.68
C GLN A 72 2.34 10.30 -5.58
N PRO A 73 1.62 11.44 -5.61
CA PRO A 73 0.40 11.56 -6.42
C PRO A 73 0.73 11.61 -7.92
N SER A 74 0.31 10.57 -8.64
CA SER A 74 0.54 10.42 -10.07
C SER A 74 -0.77 10.30 -10.88
N ARG A 75 -0.65 10.45 -12.20
CA ARG A 75 -1.71 10.33 -13.19
C ARG A 75 -1.20 9.50 -14.38
N PRO A 76 -2.10 8.82 -15.14
CA PRO A 76 -1.72 8.12 -16.37
C PRO A 76 -1.01 9.03 -17.40
N GLU A 77 -1.33 10.33 -17.43
CA GLU A 77 -0.66 11.29 -18.33
C GLU A 77 0.81 11.55 -17.95
N ASP A 78 1.16 11.42 -16.67
CA ASP A 78 2.56 11.57 -16.23
C ASP A 78 3.44 10.48 -16.84
N VAL A 79 2.89 9.26 -16.98
CA VAL A 79 3.59 8.11 -17.58
C VAL A 79 3.81 8.34 -19.07
N ARG A 80 2.82 8.91 -19.77
CA ARG A 80 2.98 9.31 -21.18
C ARG A 80 4.02 10.40 -21.33
N ALA A 81 3.97 11.45 -20.50
CA ALA A 81 4.94 12.54 -20.52
C ALA A 81 6.37 12.03 -20.21
N TRP A 82 6.51 11.11 -19.26
CA TRP A 82 7.76 10.43 -18.95
C TRP A 82 8.25 9.56 -20.13
N ARG A 83 7.41 8.71 -20.72
CA ARG A 83 7.74 7.89 -21.90
C ARG A 83 8.22 8.78 -23.06
N GLU A 84 7.53 9.89 -23.34
CA GLU A 84 7.95 10.88 -24.33
C GLU A 84 9.27 11.57 -23.97
N GLN A 85 9.50 11.92 -22.70
CA GLN A 85 10.73 12.56 -22.24
C GLN A 85 11.93 11.61 -22.38
N ILE A 86 11.77 10.34 -22.01
CA ILE A 86 12.75 9.28 -22.22
C ILE A 86 13.06 9.15 -23.71
N ALA A 87 12.04 8.98 -24.58
CA ALA A 87 12.24 8.88 -26.02
C ALA A 87 12.94 10.11 -26.63
N LYS A 88 12.64 11.32 -26.14
CA LYS A 88 13.32 12.55 -26.57
C LYS A 88 14.77 12.63 -26.09
N THR A 89 15.09 12.07 -24.93
CA THR A 89 16.44 12.11 -24.30
C THR A 89 17.37 11.05 -24.86
N ILE A 90 16.97 9.78 -24.80
CA ILE A 90 17.81 8.62 -25.17
C ILE A 90 17.49 8.05 -26.56
N LYS A 91 16.63 8.70 -27.35
CA LYS A 91 16.34 8.35 -28.76
C LYS A 91 15.90 6.89 -29.01
N PHE A 92 15.42 6.22 -27.96
CA PHE A 92 14.86 4.88 -27.98
C PHE A 92 13.41 4.93 -27.54
N ASP A 93 12.60 3.99 -28.04
CA ASP A 93 11.36 3.65 -27.34
C ASP A 93 11.69 3.20 -25.89
N PRO A 94 10.93 3.63 -24.86
CA PRO A 94 11.21 3.29 -23.47
C PRO A 94 11.33 1.79 -23.20
N ASP A 95 10.56 0.96 -23.92
CA ASP A 95 10.57 -0.49 -23.73
C ASP A 95 11.86 -1.10 -24.28
N ILE A 96 12.34 -0.60 -25.42
CA ILE A 96 13.64 -0.96 -26.00
C ILE A 96 14.77 -0.47 -25.08
N ALA A 97 14.66 0.75 -24.55
CA ALA A 97 15.65 1.31 -23.64
C ALA A 97 15.82 0.48 -22.38
N ILE A 98 14.72 0.04 -21.75
CA ILE A 98 14.74 -0.86 -20.60
C ILE A 98 15.46 -2.17 -20.95
N ARG A 99 15.16 -2.77 -22.11
CA ARG A 99 15.81 -4.01 -22.58
C ARG A 99 17.30 -3.83 -22.92
N VAL A 100 17.72 -2.67 -23.42
CA VAL A 100 19.12 -2.41 -23.78
C VAL A 100 19.96 -2.00 -22.56
N LEU A 101 19.42 -1.15 -21.68
CA LEU A 101 20.17 -0.52 -20.58
C LEU A 101 20.10 -1.30 -19.26
N PHE A 102 19.01 -2.04 -18.99
CA PHE A 102 18.77 -2.68 -17.69
C PHE A 102 18.80 -4.22 -17.74
N SER A 103 19.28 -4.79 -18.85
CA SER A 103 19.34 -6.24 -19.09
C SER A 103 20.49 -6.97 -18.40
N ARG A 104 21.62 -6.32 -18.08
CA ARG A 104 22.60 -6.91 -17.15
C ARG A 104 22.29 -6.47 -15.72
N ARG A 105 22.42 -5.18 -15.42
CA ARG A 105 22.31 -4.66 -14.05
C ARG A 105 21.89 -3.20 -14.06
N VAL A 106 21.03 -2.80 -13.14
CA VAL A 106 20.64 -1.41 -12.90
C VAL A 106 20.58 -1.15 -11.41
N ALA A 107 20.97 0.04 -10.98
CA ALA A 107 20.79 0.54 -9.63
C ALA A 107 20.18 1.95 -9.67
N PHE A 108 19.10 2.14 -8.90
CA PHE A 108 18.49 3.44 -8.63
C PHE A 108 19.04 3.95 -7.30
N ILE A 109 19.54 5.19 -7.29
CA ILE A 109 20.32 5.75 -6.18
C ILE A 109 19.74 7.13 -5.81
N GLY A 110 19.45 7.41 -4.54
CA GLY A 110 18.84 8.68 -4.12
C GLY A 110 19.18 9.11 -2.68
N GLU A 111 18.79 10.34 -2.31
CA GLU A 111 19.05 10.90 -0.97
C GLU A 111 18.38 10.08 0.14
N GLY A 112 17.21 9.49 -0.12
CA GLY A 112 16.44 8.68 0.83
C GLY A 112 15.02 8.41 0.34
N LEU A 113 14.24 7.64 1.11
CA LEU A 113 12.81 7.44 0.80
C LEU A 113 12.07 8.78 0.83
N GLY A 114 11.28 9.04 -0.22
CA GLY A 114 10.59 10.32 -0.40
C GLY A 114 11.46 11.48 -0.91
N ARG A 115 12.78 11.30 -1.02
CA ARG A 115 13.73 12.29 -1.58
C ARG A 115 14.39 11.69 -2.83
N THR A 116 13.60 11.54 -3.88
CA THR A 116 14.00 10.87 -5.13
C THR A 116 13.98 11.82 -6.35
N GLN A 117 13.70 13.11 -6.15
CA GLN A 117 13.64 14.09 -7.25
C GLN A 117 14.97 14.30 -8.00
N ASP A 118 16.10 13.99 -7.37
CA ASP A 118 17.45 14.03 -7.94
C ASP A 118 18.09 12.63 -8.04
N ALA A 119 17.28 11.57 -7.92
CA ALA A 119 17.75 10.20 -8.00
C ALA A 119 18.41 9.90 -9.35
N VAL A 120 19.44 9.06 -9.31
CA VAL A 120 20.26 8.70 -10.47
C VAL A 120 20.17 7.23 -10.79
N VAL A 121 20.39 6.92 -12.07
CA VAL A 121 20.38 5.55 -12.59
C VAL A 121 21.80 5.18 -12.97
N LEU A 122 22.36 4.20 -12.27
CA LEU A 122 23.63 3.56 -12.62
C LEU A 122 23.31 2.21 -13.27
N CYS A 123 23.72 1.97 -14.50
CA CYS A 123 23.45 0.70 -15.17
C CYS A 123 24.64 0.14 -15.95
N GLN A 124 24.53 -1.16 -16.25
CA GLN A 124 25.40 -1.89 -17.15
C GLN A 124 24.52 -2.41 -18.31
N PRO A 125 24.74 -1.94 -19.55
CA PRO A 125 23.92 -2.32 -20.71
C PRO A 125 24.15 -3.78 -21.13
N ILE A 126 23.36 -4.23 -22.11
CA ILE A 126 23.45 -5.58 -22.69
C ILE A 126 24.86 -5.87 -23.24
N GLU A 127 25.29 -7.12 -23.11
CA GLU A 127 26.55 -7.58 -23.68
C GLU A 127 26.55 -7.43 -25.22
N GLY A 128 27.59 -6.78 -25.74
CA GLY A 128 27.69 -6.42 -27.16
C GLY A 128 27.22 -5.00 -27.51
N ALA A 129 26.47 -4.30 -26.65
CA ALA A 129 26.19 -2.88 -26.85
C ALA A 129 27.44 -2.04 -26.56
N ARG A 130 28.01 -1.42 -27.61
CA ARG A 130 29.14 -0.51 -27.49
C ARG A 130 28.66 0.84 -26.97
N VAL A 131 29.33 1.35 -25.93
CA VAL A 131 28.97 2.64 -25.30
C VAL A 131 29.12 3.78 -26.30
N GLU A 132 30.10 3.70 -27.20
CA GLU A 132 30.37 4.66 -28.26
C GLU A 132 29.22 4.74 -29.28
N ASP A 133 28.61 3.59 -29.60
CA ASP A 133 27.44 3.54 -30.49
C ASP A 133 26.21 4.16 -29.81
N LEU A 134 26.00 3.88 -28.53
CA LEU A 134 24.94 4.50 -27.73
C LEU A 134 25.11 6.02 -27.62
N LEU A 135 26.30 6.51 -27.26
CA LEU A 135 26.63 7.94 -27.19
C LEU A 135 26.36 8.67 -28.52
N ARG A 136 26.71 8.02 -29.64
CA ARG A 136 26.44 8.53 -31.00
C ARG A 136 24.94 8.60 -31.31
N ILE A 137 24.17 7.57 -30.97
CA ILE A 137 22.70 7.56 -31.12
C ILE A 137 22.06 8.66 -30.28
N TRP A 138 22.54 8.87 -29.06
CA TRP A 138 22.03 9.88 -28.12
C TRP A 138 22.49 11.32 -28.43
N GLN A 139 23.41 11.49 -29.39
CA GLN A 139 24.02 12.78 -29.72
C GLN A 139 24.67 13.44 -28.49
N ALA A 140 25.31 12.60 -27.65
CA ALA A 140 25.90 13.00 -26.38
C ALA A 140 27.07 13.99 -26.59
N GLN A 141 27.00 15.15 -25.95
CA GLN A 141 28.02 16.19 -26.08
C GLN A 141 29.01 16.10 -24.91
N PRO A 142 30.33 15.97 -25.13
CA PRO A 142 31.31 15.92 -24.05
C PRO A 142 31.36 17.25 -23.31
N VAL A 143 31.34 17.20 -21.98
CA VAL A 143 31.41 18.37 -21.11
C VAL A 143 32.85 18.57 -20.64
N ALA A 144 33.44 19.70 -21.00
CA ALA A 144 34.79 20.04 -20.55
C ALA A 144 34.86 20.14 -19.03
N GLY A 145 35.80 19.42 -18.42
CA GLY A 145 36.03 19.44 -16.98
C GLY A 145 37.50 19.16 -16.65
N PRO A 146 37.95 19.48 -15.41
CA PRO A 146 39.27 19.08 -14.94
C PRO A 146 39.37 17.54 -14.95
N GLY A 147 40.35 17.00 -15.67
CA GLY A 147 40.45 15.56 -15.96
C GLY A 147 39.88 15.12 -17.32
N ALA A 148 39.76 16.01 -18.30
CA ALA A 148 39.35 15.67 -19.68
C ALA A 148 40.53 15.40 -20.64
N ALA A 149 41.76 15.28 -20.13
CA ALA A 149 42.99 15.27 -20.93
C ALA A 149 44.04 14.19 -20.54
N GLY A 150 43.71 13.26 -19.64
CA GLY A 150 44.57 12.13 -19.26
C GLY A 150 44.29 10.86 -20.06
N ASP A 151 45.28 9.95 -20.08
CA ASP A 151 45.33 8.74 -20.90
C ASP A 151 44.09 7.82 -20.84
N GLY A 152 43.13 8.01 -21.75
CA GLY A 152 42.27 6.97 -22.36
C GLY A 152 41.37 6.11 -21.47
N ARG A 153 41.41 6.28 -20.14
CA ARG A 153 40.71 5.48 -19.12
C ARG A 153 39.99 6.32 -18.06
N GLU A 154 40.09 7.64 -18.14
CA GLU A 154 39.39 8.56 -17.24
C GLU A 154 37.89 8.61 -17.56
N SER A 155 37.05 8.73 -16.53
CA SER A 155 35.58 8.66 -16.71
C SER A 155 35.06 9.92 -17.37
N GLN A 156 34.48 9.79 -18.56
CA GLN A 156 34.07 10.94 -19.36
C GLN A 156 32.67 11.44 -18.96
N LEU A 157 32.49 12.76 -18.96
CA LEU A 157 31.21 13.42 -18.74
C LEU A 157 30.61 13.85 -20.07
N TYR A 158 29.34 13.52 -20.28
CA TYR A 158 28.56 13.99 -21.40
C TYR A 158 27.27 14.64 -20.92
N GLN A 159 26.74 15.55 -21.73
CA GLN A 159 25.42 16.14 -21.62
C GLN A 159 24.54 15.57 -22.73
N LEU A 160 23.37 15.07 -22.34
CA LEU A 160 22.29 14.65 -23.21
C LEU A 160 21.25 15.78 -23.33
N ALA A 161 20.23 15.56 -24.17
CA ALA A 161 19.08 16.47 -24.22
C ALA A 161 18.42 16.64 -22.84
N LEU A 162 17.77 17.79 -22.64
CA LEU A 162 17.10 18.17 -21.39
C LEU A 162 18.02 18.29 -20.15
N ASN A 163 19.32 18.52 -20.35
CA ASN A 163 20.34 18.67 -19.29
C ASN A 163 20.55 17.44 -18.40
N ILE A 164 20.24 16.25 -18.95
CA ILE A 164 20.60 14.99 -18.32
C ILE A 164 22.09 14.74 -18.55
N GLY A 165 22.84 14.61 -17.46
CA GLY A 165 24.24 14.23 -17.46
C GLY A 165 24.39 12.72 -17.60
N LEU A 166 25.45 12.32 -18.29
CA LEU A 166 25.86 10.94 -18.46
C LEU A 166 27.36 10.82 -18.11
N VAL A 167 27.71 9.96 -17.16
CA VAL A 167 29.11 9.56 -16.92
C VAL A 167 29.33 8.14 -17.39
N THR A 168 30.43 7.91 -18.11
CA THR A 168 30.85 6.58 -18.55
C THR A 168 32.12 6.16 -17.80
N LYS A 169 32.15 4.93 -17.27
CA LYS A 169 33.36 4.34 -16.65
C LYS A 169 33.30 2.82 -16.70
N ASP A 170 34.34 2.15 -17.21
CA ASP A 170 34.48 0.68 -17.18
C ASP A 170 33.23 -0.09 -17.70
N GLY A 171 32.55 0.47 -18.71
CA GLY A 171 31.30 -0.07 -19.27
C GLY A 171 30.02 0.23 -18.47
N LEU A 172 30.12 0.95 -17.35
CA LEU A 172 28.99 1.49 -16.60
C LEU A 172 28.55 2.85 -17.15
N LEU A 173 27.25 3.10 -17.05
CA LEU A 173 26.58 4.35 -17.44
C LEU A 173 25.84 4.92 -16.23
N LEU A 174 26.11 6.18 -15.88
CA LEU A 174 25.42 6.90 -14.80
C LEU A 174 24.64 8.09 -15.37
N PHE A 175 23.32 8.10 -15.18
CA PHE A 175 22.41 9.16 -15.64
C PHE A 175 21.83 9.97 -14.48
N GLY A 176 21.76 11.29 -14.61
CA GLY A 176 21.13 12.18 -13.60
C GLY A 176 20.99 13.63 -14.06
N ASP A 177 20.38 14.50 -13.25
CA ASP A 177 20.19 15.91 -13.59
C ASP A 177 21.47 16.73 -13.30
N MET A 178 22.01 17.43 -14.31
CA MET A 178 23.19 18.29 -14.13
C MET A 178 22.90 19.63 -13.46
N ARG A 179 21.64 20.06 -13.38
CA ARG A 179 21.25 21.41 -12.91
C ARG A 179 21.40 21.61 -11.40
N LEU A 180 21.66 20.55 -10.65
CA LEU A 180 21.82 20.57 -9.19
C LEU A 180 23.31 20.39 -8.82
N PRO A 181 24.06 21.45 -8.51
CA PRO A 181 25.51 21.37 -8.28
C PRO A 181 25.92 20.51 -7.08
N GLN A 182 25.00 20.30 -6.13
CA GLN A 182 25.20 19.50 -4.93
C GLN A 182 24.27 18.26 -4.89
N GLY A 183 23.58 17.94 -5.99
CA GLY A 183 22.66 16.80 -6.06
C GLY A 183 23.37 15.44 -6.11
N VAL A 184 22.60 14.35 -5.93
CA VAL A 184 23.11 12.97 -5.93
C VAL A 184 23.91 12.65 -7.19
N PHE A 185 23.58 13.21 -8.36
CA PHE A 185 24.37 13.01 -9.59
C PHE A 185 25.83 13.44 -9.44
N GLN A 186 26.11 14.65 -8.95
CA GLN A 186 27.49 15.13 -8.81
C GLN A 186 28.26 14.32 -7.76
N LYS A 187 27.58 13.93 -6.68
CA LYS A 187 28.12 13.08 -5.61
C LYS A 187 28.54 11.70 -6.12
N VAL A 188 27.65 11.02 -6.83
CA VAL A 188 27.89 9.67 -7.38
C VAL A 188 28.87 9.72 -8.57
N ALA A 189 28.78 10.73 -9.43
CA ALA A 189 29.73 10.95 -10.53
C ALA A 189 31.16 11.20 -10.03
N GLY A 190 31.31 12.02 -8.97
CA GLY A 190 32.60 12.26 -8.32
C GLY A 190 33.20 10.99 -7.75
N PHE A 191 32.40 10.21 -7.02
CA PHE A 191 32.83 8.93 -6.45
C PHE A 191 33.15 7.86 -7.52
N LEU A 192 32.41 7.84 -8.65
CA LEU A 192 32.76 6.98 -9.78
C LEU A 192 34.14 7.32 -10.34
N ARG A 193 34.44 8.61 -10.55
CA ARG A 193 35.75 9.07 -11.06
C ARG A 193 36.86 8.72 -10.08
N GLU A 194 36.76 9.29 -8.87
CA GLU A 194 37.73 9.18 -7.80
C GLU A 194 37.03 8.64 -6.54
N PRO A 195 37.12 7.33 -6.25
CA PRO A 195 36.47 6.73 -5.09
C PRO A 195 37.15 7.15 -3.77
N LYS A 196 36.83 8.36 -3.31
CA LYS A 196 37.27 8.96 -2.05
C LYS A 196 36.23 8.67 -0.97
N GLY A 197 36.55 7.78 -0.05
CA GLY A 197 35.68 7.39 1.08
C GLY A 197 35.28 5.92 1.04
N ARG A 198 34.26 5.55 1.82
CA ARG A 198 33.71 4.17 1.84
C ARG A 198 32.63 4.01 0.79
N SER A 199 32.62 2.87 0.11
CA SER A 199 31.49 2.48 -0.73
C SER A 199 30.32 1.93 0.11
N LEU A 200 29.13 1.87 -0.45
CA LEU A 200 27.98 1.22 0.19
C LEU A 200 28.24 -0.28 0.42
N ALA A 201 29.02 -0.94 -0.44
CA ALA A 201 29.46 -2.32 -0.23
C ALA A 201 30.34 -2.49 1.04
N ASP A 202 30.98 -1.41 1.51
CA ASP A 202 31.80 -1.37 2.72
C ASP A 202 31.05 -0.84 3.96
N ASP A 203 29.79 -0.39 3.79
CA ASP A 203 28.99 0.09 4.91
C ASP A 203 28.60 -1.07 5.85
N PRO A 204 28.87 -0.96 7.17
CA PRO A 204 28.65 -2.07 8.10
C PRO A 204 27.17 -2.41 8.27
N THR A 205 26.27 -1.43 8.24
CA THR A 205 24.81 -1.65 8.33
C THR A 205 24.31 -2.37 7.08
N TYR A 206 24.71 -1.92 5.89
CA TYR A 206 24.37 -2.59 4.63
C TYR A 206 24.85 -4.05 4.61
N ARG A 207 26.13 -4.29 4.94
CA ARG A 207 26.69 -5.65 4.98
C ARG A 207 26.00 -6.55 6.00
N GLU A 208 25.63 -6.03 7.17
CA GLU A 208 24.98 -6.84 8.21
C GLU A 208 23.52 -7.17 7.85
N LEU A 209 22.79 -6.23 7.25
CA LEU A 209 21.46 -6.53 6.70
C LEU A 209 21.54 -7.51 5.53
N LEU A 210 22.55 -7.39 4.65
CA LEU A 210 22.74 -8.28 3.51
C LEU A 210 23.10 -9.73 3.93
N ARG A 211 23.74 -9.93 5.09
CA ARG A 211 23.98 -11.28 5.66
C ARG A 211 22.71 -11.96 6.19
N ARG A 212 21.64 -11.19 6.49
CA ARG A 212 20.39 -11.71 7.07
C ARG A 212 19.35 -12.11 6.03
N VAL A 213 19.59 -11.83 4.76
CA VAL A 213 18.76 -12.29 3.63
C VAL A 213 19.40 -13.52 2.97
N PRO A 214 18.66 -14.31 2.17
CA PRO A 214 19.26 -15.44 1.46
C PRO A 214 20.37 -14.99 0.48
N PRO A 215 21.40 -15.82 0.26
CA PRO A 215 22.56 -15.45 -0.56
C PRO A 215 22.20 -15.34 -2.05
N GLU A 216 23.03 -14.60 -2.80
CA GLU A 216 22.83 -14.30 -4.22
C GLU A 216 21.47 -13.65 -4.55
N PRO A 217 21.07 -12.56 -3.87
CA PRO A 217 19.81 -11.89 -4.17
C PRO A 217 19.77 -11.33 -5.58
N ASP A 218 18.59 -11.49 -6.14
CA ASP A 218 18.21 -11.22 -7.51
C ASP A 218 17.96 -9.72 -7.77
N GLY A 219 17.55 -9.03 -6.72
CA GLY A 219 17.50 -7.58 -6.57
C GLY A 219 17.57 -7.22 -5.08
N VAL A 220 18.05 -6.03 -4.76
CA VAL A 220 18.24 -5.54 -3.37
C VAL A 220 17.80 -4.08 -3.28
N LEU A 221 16.88 -3.75 -2.37
CA LEU A 221 16.64 -2.37 -1.94
C LEU A 221 17.15 -2.17 -0.53
N PHE A 222 18.06 -1.22 -0.36
CA PHE A 222 18.50 -0.69 0.92
C PHE A 222 17.97 0.74 1.08
N ALA A 223 17.38 1.04 2.23
CA ALA A 223 16.91 2.36 2.58
C ALA A 223 17.26 2.73 4.02
N ARG A 224 17.84 3.92 4.21
CA ARG A 224 17.92 4.59 5.51
C ARG A 224 16.62 5.36 5.74
N LEU A 225 16.02 5.17 6.92
CA LEU A 225 14.76 5.79 7.30
C LEU A 225 14.98 7.09 8.08
N GLY A 226 16.05 7.17 8.87
CA GLY A 226 16.45 8.41 9.54
C GLY A 226 17.07 9.45 8.59
N PRO A 227 17.09 10.74 8.99
CA PRO A 227 17.91 11.74 8.29
C PRO A 227 19.40 11.34 8.33
N PRO A 228 20.19 11.72 7.32
CA PRO A 228 21.62 11.39 7.28
C PRO A 228 22.35 11.99 8.50
N ALA A 229 23.16 11.16 9.17
CA ALA A 229 23.84 11.50 10.42
C ALA A 229 24.90 12.61 10.31
N THR A 230 25.13 13.16 9.11
CA THR A 230 26.11 14.21 8.82
C THR A 230 25.62 15.62 9.15
N THR A 231 24.32 15.83 9.34
CA THR A 231 23.77 17.10 9.85
C THR A 231 23.73 17.11 11.37
N GLN A 232 24.41 18.07 12.01
CA GLN A 232 24.33 18.39 13.45
C GLN A 232 22.98 19.05 13.82
N ALA A 233 21.87 18.48 13.34
CA ALA A 233 20.53 18.90 13.75
C ALA A 233 20.19 18.29 15.13
N ALA A 234 19.44 19.03 15.94
CA ALA A 234 18.94 18.59 17.22
C ALA A 234 18.14 17.26 17.11
N PRO A 235 18.05 16.46 18.20
CA PRO A 235 17.26 15.23 18.20
C PRO A 235 15.84 15.48 17.70
N VAL A 236 15.48 14.80 16.61
CA VAL A 236 14.17 14.94 15.96
C VAL A 236 13.10 14.33 16.89
N PRO A 237 11.97 15.02 17.15
CA PRO A 237 10.89 14.45 17.94
C PRO A 237 10.38 13.12 17.37
N GLU A 238 10.08 12.16 18.24
CA GLU A 238 9.39 10.93 17.86
C GLU A 238 8.03 11.29 17.22
N GLY A 239 7.85 10.94 15.94
CA GLY A 239 6.72 11.41 15.15
C GLY A 239 7.00 11.70 13.67
N LEU A 240 8.23 11.48 13.19
CA LEU A 240 8.58 11.48 11.76
C LEU A 240 7.51 10.73 10.94
N GLY A 241 6.98 11.38 9.90
CA GLY A 241 5.83 10.90 9.09
C GLY A 241 6.08 9.64 8.24
N ILE A 242 7.17 8.94 8.50
CA ILE A 242 7.45 7.59 7.99
C ILE A 242 6.34 6.68 8.53
N PRO A 243 5.61 5.96 7.68
CA PRO A 243 4.64 5.00 8.16
C PRO A 243 5.35 3.97 9.04
N GLU A 244 4.85 3.78 10.27
CA GLU A 244 5.36 2.78 11.19
C GLU A 244 5.46 1.44 10.46
N LEU A 245 6.70 0.97 10.23
CA LEU A 245 6.90 -0.24 9.45
C LEU A 245 6.40 -1.46 10.24
N PRO A 246 5.87 -2.49 9.55
CA PRO A 246 5.20 -3.60 10.22
C PRO A 246 6.20 -4.54 10.88
N GLY A 247 5.74 -5.21 11.95
CA GLY A 247 6.40 -6.35 12.60
C GLY A 247 7.93 -6.22 12.67
N PRO A 248 8.68 -7.02 11.89
CA PRO A 248 10.14 -7.13 11.96
C PRO A 248 10.93 -5.88 11.56
N LEU A 249 10.24 -4.87 11.00
CA LEU A 249 10.85 -3.61 10.55
C LEU A 249 10.50 -2.41 11.46
N ARG A 250 9.64 -2.61 12.47
CA ARG A 250 9.18 -1.56 13.39
C ARG A 250 10.37 -0.91 14.10
N GLY A 251 10.49 0.41 13.97
CA GLY A 251 11.56 1.18 14.61
C GLY A 251 12.95 1.02 13.96
N ALA A 252 13.06 0.41 12.78
CA ALA A 252 14.33 0.29 12.08
C ALA A 252 14.86 1.66 11.62
N SER A 253 16.15 1.93 11.83
CA SER A 253 16.83 3.10 11.25
C SER A 253 17.27 2.86 9.79
N ALA A 254 17.52 1.60 9.42
CA ALA A 254 17.74 1.16 8.05
C ALA A 254 17.04 -0.19 7.79
N VAL A 255 16.61 -0.40 6.55
CA VAL A 255 15.97 -1.62 6.08
C VAL A 255 16.60 -2.12 4.78
N LEU A 256 16.59 -3.44 4.60
CA LEU A 256 16.98 -4.10 3.36
C LEU A 256 15.90 -5.09 2.93
N PHE A 257 15.56 -5.04 1.64
CA PHE A 257 14.68 -5.97 0.95
C PHE A 257 15.50 -6.72 -0.09
N ALA A 258 15.42 -8.04 -0.10
CA ALA A 258 16.08 -8.90 -1.08
C ALA A 258 15.03 -9.70 -1.87
N LEU A 259 15.05 -9.60 -3.19
CA LEU A 259 14.31 -10.48 -4.08
C LEU A 259 15.07 -11.80 -4.28
N HIS A 260 14.33 -12.90 -4.38
CA HIS A 260 14.70 -14.17 -4.97
C HIS A 260 13.60 -14.68 -5.91
N ARG A 261 13.95 -15.55 -6.84
CA ARG A 261 13.09 -16.00 -7.94
C ARG A 261 12.86 -17.51 -7.96
N SER A 262 11.65 -17.91 -8.40
CA SER A 262 11.36 -19.29 -8.78
C SER A 262 10.26 -19.35 -9.84
N GLY A 263 10.63 -19.24 -11.12
CA GLY A 263 9.67 -19.22 -12.24
C GLY A 263 8.76 -17.99 -12.17
N ALA A 264 7.45 -18.21 -12.04
CA ALA A 264 6.46 -17.15 -11.84
C ALA A 264 6.39 -16.62 -10.39
N LEU A 265 7.12 -17.23 -9.45
CA LEU A 265 7.16 -16.80 -8.04
C LEU A 265 8.29 -15.80 -7.79
N LEU A 266 7.94 -14.71 -7.10
CA LEU A 266 8.87 -13.73 -6.57
C LEU A 266 8.84 -13.82 -5.04
N HIS A 267 9.99 -14.06 -4.42
CA HIS A 267 10.14 -14.19 -2.98
C HIS A 267 10.98 -13.03 -2.43
N PHE A 268 10.37 -12.17 -1.63
CA PHE A 268 11.04 -11.05 -0.97
C PHE A 268 11.35 -11.42 0.49
N THR A 269 12.57 -11.15 0.93
CA THR A 269 12.94 -11.14 2.35
C THR A 269 13.22 -9.71 2.79
N ALA A 270 12.58 -9.27 3.88
CA ALA A 270 12.71 -7.94 4.45
C ALA A 270 13.38 -8.03 5.83
N VAL A 271 14.39 -7.20 6.07
CA VAL A 271 15.12 -7.11 7.35
C VAL A 271 15.35 -5.66 7.75
N GLY A 272 15.20 -5.36 9.04
CA GLY A 272 15.48 -4.05 9.63
C GLY A 272 16.63 -4.09 10.63
N GLU A 273 17.30 -2.96 10.82
CA GLU A 273 18.43 -2.77 11.76
C GLU A 273 18.06 -2.95 13.25
N VAL A 274 16.78 -3.18 13.55
CA VAL A 274 16.17 -3.17 14.90
C VAL A 274 16.95 -4.03 15.92
N PRO A 275 17.24 -3.51 17.13
CA PRO A 275 17.82 -4.31 18.20
C PRO A 275 16.87 -5.43 18.66
N ARG A 276 17.46 -6.55 19.10
CA ARG A 276 16.75 -7.70 19.68
C ARG A 276 15.95 -7.29 20.94
N THR A 277 14.69 -6.91 20.78
CA THR A 277 13.76 -6.84 21.92
C THR A 277 13.53 -8.25 22.44
N ALA A 278 13.67 -8.43 23.75
CA ALA A 278 13.59 -9.74 24.38
C ALA A 278 12.22 -10.40 24.11
N ARG A 279 12.23 -11.68 23.73
CA ARG A 279 11.02 -12.51 23.64
C ARG A 279 10.38 -12.58 25.04
N GLY A 280 9.36 -11.75 25.31
CA GLY A 280 8.35 -12.09 26.32
C GLY A 280 7.65 -13.38 25.91
N GLU A 281 7.27 -14.23 26.86
CA GLU A 281 6.70 -15.56 26.58
C GLU A 281 5.48 -15.47 25.64
N ARG A 282 5.63 -16.06 24.44
CA ARG A 282 4.63 -15.94 23.36
C ARG A 282 3.71 -17.15 23.39
N SER A 283 2.48 -16.97 23.88
CA SER A 283 1.44 -17.99 23.78
C SER A 283 1.15 -18.30 22.30
N ALA A 284 1.47 -19.51 21.88
CA ALA A 284 1.32 -19.98 20.50
C ALA A 284 -0.13 -20.38 20.20
N ALA A 285 -1.02 -19.39 20.10
CA ALA A 285 -2.35 -19.60 19.53
C ALA A 285 -2.20 -20.07 18.05
N PRO A 286 -2.88 -21.16 17.64
CA PRO A 286 -2.76 -21.68 16.29
C PRO A 286 -3.24 -20.67 15.24
N PRO A 287 -2.67 -20.66 14.02
CA PRO A 287 -3.12 -19.78 12.95
C PRO A 287 -4.56 -20.14 12.55
N LEU A 288 -5.37 -19.11 12.28
CA LEU A 288 -6.78 -19.26 11.91
C LEU A 288 -6.98 -19.44 10.40
N LEU A 289 -6.04 -18.93 9.60
CA LEU A 289 -6.03 -18.97 8.13
C LEU A 289 -6.24 -20.36 7.51
N PRO A 290 -5.63 -21.47 7.99
CA PRO A 290 -5.84 -22.79 7.41
C PRO A 290 -7.30 -23.29 7.50
N GLY A 291 -8.09 -22.77 8.44
CA GLY A 291 -9.51 -23.09 8.60
C GLY A 291 -10.44 -22.29 7.69
N LEU A 292 -9.93 -21.34 6.90
CA LEU A 292 -10.77 -20.51 6.03
C LEU A 292 -11.10 -21.22 4.70
N PRO A 293 -12.21 -20.84 4.03
CA PRO A 293 -12.55 -21.35 2.71
C PRO A 293 -11.49 -21.00 1.66
N ARG A 294 -11.27 -21.89 0.68
CA ARG A 294 -10.42 -21.63 -0.51
C ARG A 294 -10.80 -20.35 -1.27
N ARG A 295 -12.07 -19.94 -1.14
CA ARG A 295 -12.66 -18.76 -1.78
C ARG A 295 -12.38 -17.43 -1.06
N THR A 296 -11.61 -17.44 0.03
CA THR A 296 -11.19 -16.23 0.74
C THR A 296 -10.30 -15.36 -0.16
N LEU A 297 -10.79 -14.20 -0.58
CA LEU A 297 -10.11 -13.27 -1.49
C LEU A 297 -8.92 -12.56 -0.83
N LEU A 298 -9.05 -12.22 0.45
CA LEU A 298 -8.00 -11.61 1.27
C LEU A 298 -8.21 -12.07 2.71
N ALA A 299 -7.16 -12.46 3.41
CA ALA A 299 -7.19 -12.59 4.85
C ALA A 299 -5.89 -12.12 5.50
N TRP A 300 -6.03 -11.53 6.69
CA TRP A 300 -4.95 -11.17 7.60
C TRP A 300 -5.21 -11.93 8.90
N ASP A 301 -4.22 -12.62 9.42
CA ASP A 301 -4.24 -13.30 10.71
C ASP A 301 -3.05 -12.79 11.51
N GLY A 302 -3.30 -12.16 12.66
CA GLY A 302 -2.23 -11.56 13.44
C GLY A 302 -2.56 -11.33 14.90
N ARG A 303 -1.54 -11.00 15.68
CA ARG A 303 -1.68 -10.75 17.12
C ARG A 303 -2.42 -9.43 17.37
N VAL A 304 -3.35 -9.48 18.32
CA VAL A 304 -4.08 -8.31 18.82
C VAL A 304 -4.00 -8.32 20.33
N ASP A 305 -3.42 -7.27 20.91
CA ASP A 305 -3.56 -7.03 22.35
C ASP A 305 -4.89 -6.31 22.59
N TYR A 306 -5.89 -7.08 22.99
CA TYR A 306 -7.23 -6.56 23.26
C TYR A 306 -7.29 -5.68 24.51
N ALA A 307 -6.37 -5.84 25.46
CA ALA A 307 -6.32 -5.02 26.67
C ALA A 307 -5.69 -3.64 26.37
N ASP A 308 -4.58 -3.61 25.63
CA ASP A 308 -3.98 -2.37 25.10
C ASP A 308 -4.96 -1.64 24.15
N LEU A 309 -5.64 -2.36 23.25
CA LEU A 309 -6.67 -1.78 22.40
C LEU A 309 -7.80 -1.13 23.22
N LEU A 310 -8.27 -1.79 24.27
CA LEU A 310 -9.30 -1.27 25.17
C LEU A 310 -8.81 -0.03 25.93
N ALA A 311 -7.58 -0.03 26.42
CA ALA A 311 -6.95 1.12 27.10
C ALA A 311 -6.81 2.32 26.14
N ARG A 312 -6.27 2.11 24.93
CA ARG A 312 -6.16 3.16 23.91
C ARG A 312 -7.50 3.77 23.52
N VAL A 313 -8.59 3.00 23.50
CA VAL A 313 -9.95 3.54 23.26
C VAL A 313 -10.42 4.44 24.41
N GLN A 314 -10.04 4.13 25.65
CA GLN A 314 -10.36 4.97 26.82
C GLN A 314 -9.53 6.26 26.85
N GLU A 315 -8.31 6.25 26.31
CA GLU A 315 -7.45 7.44 26.17
C GLU A 315 -7.90 8.43 25.08
N LEU A 316 -8.79 8.02 24.16
CA LEU A 316 -9.33 8.92 23.14
C LEU A 316 -10.04 10.13 23.78
N PRO A 317 -10.15 11.28 23.07
CA PRO A 317 -10.91 12.43 23.57
C PRO A 317 -12.36 12.05 23.92
N PRO A 318 -12.98 12.61 24.98
CA PRO A 318 -14.34 12.25 25.40
C PRO A 318 -15.40 12.36 24.30
N GLN A 319 -15.23 13.26 23.34
CA GLN A 319 -16.11 13.42 22.17
C GLN A 319 -15.88 12.41 21.04
N ASN A 320 -14.97 11.43 21.19
CA ASN A 320 -14.72 10.40 20.19
C ASN A 320 -15.79 9.31 20.25
N LEU A 321 -16.41 8.99 19.12
CA LEU A 321 -17.50 8.01 19.03
C LEU A 321 -17.14 6.60 19.53
N LEU A 322 -15.87 6.18 19.41
CA LEU A 322 -15.42 4.88 19.94
C LEU A 322 -15.41 4.86 21.47
N ARG A 323 -14.92 5.95 22.08
CA ARG A 323 -14.90 6.12 23.53
C ARG A 323 -16.31 6.30 24.08
N LEU A 324 -17.13 7.17 23.48
CA LEU A 324 -18.53 7.34 23.84
C LEU A 324 -19.30 6.03 23.75
N GLY A 325 -19.10 5.25 22.68
CA GLY A 325 -19.67 3.91 22.56
C GLY A 325 -19.25 3.01 23.71
N LEU A 326 -17.96 2.97 24.04
CA LEU A 326 -17.44 2.16 25.14
C LEU A 326 -17.99 2.60 26.51
N GLU A 327 -18.01 3.89 26.81
CA GLU A 327 -18.55 4.45 28.06
C GLU A 327 -20.05 4.17 28.20
N LEU A 328 -20.83 4.26 27.11
CA LEU A 328 -22.23 3.87 27.10
C LEU A 328 -22.43 2.36 27.32
N GLN A 329 -21.51 1.50 26.86
CA GLN A 329 -21.59 0.05 27.05
C GLN A 329 -21.26 -0.40 28.47
N GLN A 330 -20.46 0.36 29.24
CA GLN A 330 -20.10 0.04 30.63
C GLN A 330 -21.30 0.03 31.59
N GLY A 331 -22.42 0.65 31.23
CA GLY A 331 -23.66 0.61 32.02
C GLY A 331 -24.51 -0.66 31.82
N SER A 332 -24.16 -1.51 30.87
CA SER A 332 -25.00 -2.65 30.40
C SER A 332 -24.23 -3.94 30.16
N SER A 333 -22.91 -3.87 29.96
CA SER A 333 -22.00 -5.00 29.78
C SER A 333 -20.62 -4.64 30.34
N ASP A 334 -19.76 -5.63 30.58
CA ASP A 334 -18.35 -5.36 30.89
C ASP A 334 -17.46 -5.81 29.73
N PRO A 335 -17.00 -4.89 28.86
CA PRO A 335 -16.05 -5.18 27.80
C PRO A 335 -14.76 -5.86 28.27
N ARG A 336 -14.35 -5.70 29.54
CA ARG A 336 -13.17 -6.38 30.10
C ARG A 336 -13.36 -7.89 30.18
N ARG A 337 -14.56 -8.34 30.57
CA ARG A 337 -14.91 -9.78 30.62
C ARG A 337 -14.93 -10.42 29.24
N LEU A 338 -15.29 -9.66 28.20
CA LEU A 338 -15.09 -10.10 26.82
C LEU A 338 -13.59 -10.19 26.50
N VAL A 339 -12.79 -9.15 26.78
CA VAL A 339 -11.33 -9.17 26.54
C VAL A 339 -10.63 -10.34 27.24
N GLU A 340 -10.97 -10.65 28.50
CA GLU A 340 -10.46 -11.80 29.26
C GLU A 340 -10.81 -13.16 28.63
N ALA A 341 -11.92 -13.22 27.89
CA ALA A 341 -12.39 -14.42 27.18
C ALA A 341 -11.71 -14.63 25.80
N LEU A 342 -10.95 -13.66 25.30
CA LEU A 342 -10.31 -13.72 23.97
C LEU A 342 -8.81 -13.99 24.10
N ARG A 343 -8.28 -14.87 23.25
CA ARG A 343 -6.83 -15.05 23.08
C ARG A 343 -6.27 -13.91 22.21
N PRO A 344 -5.01 -13.49 22.38
CA PRO A 344 -4.45 -12.30 21.72
C PRO A 344 -4.06 -12.52 20.24
N ARG A 345 -5.03 -12.94 19.42
CA ARG A 345 -4.92 -13.19 17.99
C ARG A 345 -6.27 -12.92 17.32
N ALA A 346 -6.27 -12.41 16.10
CA ALA A 346 -7.46 -12.17 15.30
C ALA A 346 -7.19 -12.52 13.84
N CYS A 347 -8.19 -13.04 13.12
CA CYS A 347 -8.15 -13.14 11.68
C CYS A 347 -9.30 -12.36 11.03
N ILE A 348 -8.98 -11.46 10.12
CA ILE A 348 -9.93 -10.72 9.29
C ILE A 348 -9.93 -11.39 7.92
N ALA A 349 -11.09 -11.84 7.45
CA ALA A 349 -11.25 -12.59 6.20
C ALA A 349 -12.31 -11.95 5.29
N LEU A 350 -11.92 -11.64 4.06
CA LEU A 350 -12.77 -11.13 2.98
C LEU A 350 -13.05 -12.26 1.99
N GLY A 351 -14.31 -12.63 1.85
CA GLY A 351 -14.83 -13.53 0.82
C GLY A 351 -15.89 -12.85 -0.04
N VAL A 352 -16.78 -13.66 -0.60
CA VAL A 352 -17.91 -13.19 -1.42
C VAL A 352 -19.24 -13.74 -0.92
N ALA A 353 -20.30 -12.97 -1.08
CA ALA A 353 -21.68 -13.38 -0.86
C ALA A 353 -22.50 -13.21 -2.14
N GLY A 354 -23.58 -14.00 -2.26
CA GLY A 354 -24.51 -13.91 -3.37
C GLY A 354 -25.17 -12.54 -3.46
N SER A 355 -25.29 -12.03 -4.68
CA SER A 355 -25.89 -10.73 -5.01
C SER A 355 -27.30 -10.91 -5.61
N ARG A 356 -27.98 -9.79 -5.87
CA ARG A 356 -29.21 -9.78 -6.67
C ARG A 356 -28.89 -10.06 -8.14
N PRO A 357 -29.81 -10.67 -8.93
CA PRO A 357 -29.62 -10.86 -10.36
C PRO A 357 -29.21 -9.55 -11.08
N GLY A 358 -28.15 -9.60 -11.88
CA GLY A 358 -27.60 -8.45 -12.60
C GLY A 358 -26.66 -7.53 -11.79
N ALA A 359 -26.49 -7.76 -10.48
CA ALA A 359 -25.48 -7.09 -9.66
C ALA A 359 -24.24 -7.99 -9.45
N PRO A 360 -23.01 -7.43 -9.38
CA PRO A 360 -21.81 -8.19 -9.05
C PRO A 360 -21.91 -8.85 -7.66
N PRO A 361 -21.14 -9.93 -7.39
CA PRO A 361 -21.04 -10.55 -6.07
C PRO A 361 -20.67 -9.54 -4.99
N LEU A 362 -21.20 -9.71 -3.79
CA LEU A 362 -20.99 -8.77 -2.69
C LEU A 362 -19.70 -9.12 -1.93
N PRO A 363 -18.81 -8.16 -1.62
CA PRO A 363 -17.69 -8.40 -0.72
C PRO A 363 -18.20 -8.70 0.69
N ALA A 364 -17.87 -9.87 1.22
CA ALA A 364 -18.30 -10.33 2.53
C ALA A 364 -17.12 -10.35 3.51
N LEU A 365 -17.23 -9.64 4.63
CA LEU A 365 -16.18 -9.56 5.65
C LEU A 365 -16.52 -10.48 6.81
N ALA A 366 -15.51 -11.11 7.39
CA ALA A 366 -15.58 -11.81 8.67
C ALA A 366 -14.39 -11.45 9.56
N VAL A 367 -14.59 -11.56 10.86
CA VAL A 367 -13.58 -11.49 11.91
C VAL A 367 -13.71 -12.78 12.74
N LEU A 368 -12.59 -13.49 12.86
CA LEU A 368 -12.45 -14.71 13.64
C LEU A 368 -11.54 -14.39 14.84
N ILE A 369 -11.98 -14.73 16.05
CA ILE A 369 -11.21 -14.50 17.27
C ILE A 369 -11.19 -15.80 18.08
N PRO A 370 -10.02 -16.37 18.43
CA PRO A 370 -9.95 -17.53 19.29
C PRO A 370 -10.23 -17.11 20.73
N ALA A 371 -11.01 -17.91 21.45
CA ALA A 371 -11.43 -17.68 22.81
C ALA A 371 -10.65 -18.57 23.79
N SER A 372 -10.40 -18.05 25.00
CA SER A 372 -10.03 -18.85 26.17
C SER A 372 -11.27 -19.54 26.76
N ASP A 373 -12.41 -18.83 26.77
CA ASP A 373 -13.74 -19.34 27.13
C ASP A 373 -14.74 -18.94 26.03
N ALA A 374 -15.10 -19.94 25.21
CA ALA A 374 -16.04 -19.82 24.11
C ALA A 374 -17.43 -19.32 24.54
N ALA A 375 -17.95 -19.81 25.66
CA ALA A 375 -19.30 -19.50 26.13
C ALA A 375 -19.38 -18.12 26.79
N LEU A 376 -18.31 -17.71 27.50
CA LEU A 376 -18.14 -16.34 27.97
C LEU A 376 -18.04 -15.37 26.78
N ALA A 377 -17.16 -15.64 25.81
CA ALA A 377 -17.00 -14.79 24.63
C ALA A 377 -18.32 -14.62 23.84
N GLU A 378 -19.05 -15.72 23.61
CA GLU A 378 -20.37 -15.69 22.95
C GLU A 378 -21.37 -14.81 23.70
N ARG A 379 -21.47 -14.97 25.03
CA ARG A 379 -22.44 -14.27 25.87
C ARG A 379 -22.13 -12.78 25.97
N GLU A 380 -20.90 -12.41 26.31
CA GLU A 380 -20.55 -10.99 26.49
C GLU A 380 -20.55 -10.25 25.15
N PHE A 381 -20.16 -10.88 24.04
CA PHE A 381 -20.31 -10.29 22.69
C PHE A 381 -21.78 -10.10 22.32
N THR A 382 -22.64 -11.10 22.58
CA THR A 382 -24.09 -11.00 22.34
C THR A 382 -24.73 -9.88 23.18
N ALA A 383 -24.33 -9.73 24.45
CA ALA A 383 -24.79 -8.66 25.32
C ALA A 383 -24.36 -7.27 24.81
N LEU A 384 -23.11 -7.12 24.37
CA LEU A 384 -22.56 -5.88 23.81
C LEU A 384 -23.29 -5.48 22.52
N VAL A 385 -23.48 -6.41 21.57
CA VAL A 385 -24.22 -6.13 20.32
C VAL A 385 -25.69 -5.79 20.62
N GLY A 386 -26.32 -6.50 21.54
CA GLY A 386 -27.71 -6.25 21.96
C GLY A 386 -27.88 -4.88 22.62
N SER A 387 -26.96 -4.50 23.50
CA SER A 387 -26.98 -3.19 24.14
C SER A 387 -26.70 -2.06 23.14
N ALA A 388 -25.75 -2.24 22.21
CA ALA A 388 -25.48 -1.26 21.17
C ALA A 388 -26.71 -1.04 20.26
N ALA A 389 -27.42 -2.12 19.89
CA ALA A 389 -28.66 -2.04 19.13
C ALA A 389 -29.78 -1.32 19.91
N ALA A 390 -29.94 -1.62 21.20
CA ALA A 390 -30.92 -0.95 22.06
C ALA A 390 -30.62 0.56 22.24
N GLN A 391 -29.36 0.92 22.45
CA GLN A 391 -28.91 2.32 22.54
C GLN A 391 -29.14 3.08 21.25
N TYR A 392 -28.82 2.46 20.10
CA TYR A 392 -29.14 3.03 18.79
C TYR A 392 -30.64 3.25 18.64
N SER A 393 -31.48 2.25 18.92
CA SER A 393 -32.94 2.36 18.78
C SER A 393 -33.55 3.43 19.68
N PHE A 394 -33.01 3.63 20.89
CA PHE A 394 -33.42 4.73 21.78
C PHE A 394 -33.07 6.11 21.20
N VAL A 395 -31.83 6.30 20.69
CA VAL A 395 -31.40 7.55 20.04
C VAL A 395 -32.14 7.78 18.72
N ALA A 396 -32.45 6.72 17.97
CA ALA A 396 -33.19 6.77 16.73
C ALA A 396 -34.63 7.23 16.96
N LEU A 397 -35.31 6.66 17.96
CA LEU A 397 -36.65 7.07 18.39
C LEU A 397 -36.69 8.57 18.75
N ALA A 398 -35.70 9.04 19.53
CA ALA A 398 -35.59 10.47 19.90
C ALA A 398 -35.30 11.42 18.71
N ARG A 399 -34.92 10.87 17.53
CA ARG A 399 -34.62 11.62 16.31
C ARG A 399 -35.59 11.35 15.15
N GLY A 400 -36.65 10.55 15.36
CA GLY A 400 -37.57 10.13 14.30
C GLY A 400 -36.92 9.26 13.23
N LEU A 401 -35.83 8.57 13.56
CA LEU A 401 -35.12 7.63 12.68
C LEU A 401 -35.62 6.20 12.92
N PRO A 402 -35.53 5.31 11.90
CA PRO A 402 -35.84 3.89 12.09
C PRO A 402 -34.89 3.26 13.12
N GLY A 403 -35.47 2.51 14.06
CA GLY A 403 -34.73 1.68 15.00
C GLY A 403 -34.18 0.40 14.36
N LEU A 404 -33.24 -0.24 15.05
CA LEU A 404 -32.80 -1.60 14.74
C LEU A 404 -33.79 -2.61 15.29
N GLU A 405 -33.97 -3.73 14.58
CA GLU A 405 -34.72 -4.88 15.09
C GLU A 405 -33.99 -5.53 16.29
N PRO A 406 -34.72 -6.21 17.21
CA PRO A 406 -34.11 -7.06 18.22
C PRO A 406 -33.23 -8.15 17.62
N LEU A 407 -32.22 -8.59 18.39
CA LEU A 407 -31.38 -9.73 18.00
C LEU A 407 -32.25 -10.97 17.74
N ARG A 408 -31.97 -11.67 16.64
CA ARG A 408 -32.60 -12.96 16.33
C ARG A 408 -31.57 -14.09 16.49
N GLU A 409 -32.01 -15.23 17.01
CA GLU A 409 -31.24 -16.48 17.00
C GLU A 409 -31.83 -17.42 15.94
N GLU A 410 -30.97 -17.98 15.10
CA GLU A 410 -31.28 -18.82 13.95
C GLU A 410 -30.40 -20.06 13.99
N GLY A 411 -31.00 -21.25 14.04
CA GLY A 411 -30.24 -22.51 14.10
C GLY A 411 -31.11 -23.74 13.82
N ALA A 412 -30.48 -24.77 13.28
CA ALA A 412 -31.03 -26.13 13.24
C ALA A 412 -30.66 -26.87 14.54
N THR A 413 -31.42 -27.92 14.87
CA THR A 413 -31.26 -28.69 16.13
C THR A 413 -29.84 -29.25 16.34
N ASP A 414 -29.14 -29.60 15.24
CA ASP A 414 -27.78 -30.16 15.22
C ASP A 414 -26.73 -29.18 14.64
N GLY A 415 -27.09 -27.89 14.50
CA GLY A 415 -26.23 -26.85 13.92
C GLY A 415 -25.59 -25.93 14.97
N PRO A 416 -24.56 -25.13 14.59
CA PRO A 416 -24.09 -24.06 15.45
C PRO A 416 -25.16 -22.98 15.55
N ARG A 417 -25.34 -22.41 16.75
CA ARG A 417 -26.31 -21.34 16.98
C ARG A 417 -25.79 -20.06 16.34
N VAL A 418 -26.50 -19.55 15.34
CA VAL A 418 -26.14 -18.30 14.66
C VAL A 418 -27.05 -17.20 15.18
N ARG A 419 -26.50 -16.03 15.47
CA ARG A 419 -27.27 -14.84 15.84
C ARG A 419 -27.12 -13.74 14.80
N ARG A 420 -28.14 -12.90 14.70
CA ARG A 420 -28.29 -11.86 13.68
C ARG A 420 -28.73 -10.55 14.30
N LEU A 421 -28.06 -9.46 13.89
CA LEU A 421 -28.56 -8.10 13.93
C LEU A 421 -28.76 -7.62 12.48
N ASP A 422 -29.98 -7.21 12.11
CA ASP A 422 -30.27 -6.67 10.78
C ASP A 422 -29.88 -5.19 10.72
N LEU A 423 -29.04 -4.82 9.74
CA LEU A 423 -28.63 -3.42 9.52
C LEU A 423 -29.37 -2.76 8.35
N ALA A 424 -30.27 -3.47 7.65
CA ALA A 424 -31.06 -2.88 6.58
C ALA A 424 -31.88 -1.63 7.02
N PRO A 425 -32.47 -1.55 8.23
CA PRO A 425 -33.22 -0.36 8.65
C PRO A 425 -32.38 0.91 8.76
N VAL A 426 -31.06 0.81 9.01
CA VAL A 426 -30.17 1.96 9.22
C VAL A 426 -29.45 2.41 7.95
N LEU A 427 -29.63 1.68 6.85
CA LEU A 427 -29.03 1.98 5.56
C LEU A 427 -30.05 2.71 4.65
N PRO A 428 -29.61 3.69 3.83
CA PRO A 428 -30.51 4.33 2.86
C PRO A 428 -31.15 3.29 1.92
N PRO A 429 -32.44 3.42 1.53
CA PRO A 429 -33.11 2.40 0.71
C PRO A 429 -32.38 2.04 -0.59
N ARG A 430 -31.70 3.00 -1.22
CA ARG A 430 -30.85 2.77 -2.41
C ARG A 430 -29.65 1.87 -2.10
N VAL A 431 -29.03 2.02 -0.93
CA VAL A 431 -27.92 1.17 -0.48
C VAL A 431 -28.41 -0.26 -0.20
N VAL A 432 -29.57 -0.42 0.43
CA VAL A 432 -30.20 -1.75 0.63
C VAL A 432 -30.59 -2.39 -0.71
N GLN A 433 -31.02 -1.59 -1.70
CA GLN A 433 -31.31 -2.08 -3.05
C GLN A 433 -30.06 -2.59 -3.79
N THR A 434 -28.89 -1.96 -3.60
CA THR A 434 -27.62 -2.37 -4.20
C THR A 434 -26.94 -3.51 -3.43
N LEU A 435 -26.91 -3.45 -2.09
CA LEU A 435 -26.17 -4.39 -1.24
C LEU A 435 -27.01 -5.59 -0.76
N GLY A 436 -28.32 -5.61 -1.00
CA GLY A 436 -29.18 -6.67 -0.49
C GLY A 436 -29.26 -6.68 1.04
N HIS A 437 -29.20 -7.86 1.65
CA HIS A 437 -29.28 -8.03 3.10
C HIS A 437 -27.90 -7.89 3.75
N VAL A 438 -27.66 -6.72 4.37
CA VAL A 438 -26.48 -6.45 5.19
C VAL A 438 -26.86 -6.59 6.67
N GLY A 439 -26.10 -7.38 7.42
CA GLY A 439 -26.32 -7.57 8.86
C GLY A 439 -25.01 -7.87 9.59
N VAL A 440 -25.08 -8.00 10.91
CA VAL A 440 -24.02 -8.62 11.71
C VAL A 440 -24.49 -10.01 12.08
N TRP A 441 -23.77 -11.02 11.63
CA TRP A 441 -24.02 -12.43 11.90
C TRP A 441 -22.89 -12.97 12.78
N TRP A 442 -23.17 -13.77 13.80
CA TRP A 442 -22.11 -14.41 14.56
C TRP A 442 -22.48 -15.78 15.11
N THR A 443 -21.45 -16.58 15.35
CA THR A 443 -21.52 -17.87 16.02
C THR A 443 -20.20 -18.19 16.72
N VAL A 444 -20.18 -19.22 17.55
CA VAL A 444 -18.94 -19.81 18.04
C VAL A 444 -18.82 -21.22 17.50
N GLU A 445 -17.69 -21.49 16.85
CA GLU A 445 -17.34 -22.79 16.29
C GLU A 445 -16.04 -23.25 16.97
N GLU A 446 -16.10 -24.40 17.65
CA GLU A 446 -15.02 -24.91 18.51
C GLU A 446 -14.65 -23.89 19.60
N ASP A 447 -13.45 -23.29 19.52
CA ASP A 447 -12.98 -22.22 20.38
C ASP A 447 -12.86 -20.87 19.66
N VAL A 448 -13.57 -20.65 18.54
CA VAL A 448 -13.47 -19.43 17.73
C VAL A 448 -14.81 -18.70 17.61
N LEU A 449 -14.86 -17.47 18.10
CA LEU A 449 -15.92 -16.52 17.81
C LEU A 449 -15.77 -16.01 16.38
N ILE A 450 -16.77 -16.26 15.54
CA ILE A 450 -16.80 -15.84 14.13
C ILE A 450 -17.92 -14.82 13.96
N VAL A 451 -17.57 -13.61 13.50
CA VAL A 451 -18.49 -12.50 13.24
C VAL A 451 -18.39 -12.12 11.76
N ALA A 452 -19.48 -12.16 11.00
CA ALA A 452 -19.51 -11.92 9.55
C ALA A 452 -20.60 -10.93 9.11
N THR A 453 -20.40 -10.28 7.97
CA THR A 453 -21.39 -9.34 7.40
C THR A 453 -22.52 -10.01 6.61
N HIS A 454 -22.35 -11.29 6.26
CA HIS A 454 -23.31 -12.07 5.47
C HIS A 454 -23.41 -13.51 5.98
N ARG A 455 -24.63 -14.06 6.00
CA ARG A 455 -24.92 -15.44 6.43
C ARG A 455 -24.15 -16.48 5.64
N SER A 456 -24.21 -16.43 4.30
CA SER A 456 -23.54 -17.41 3.44
C SER A 456 -22.02 -17.46 3.66
N TRP A 457 -21.40 -16.32 3.98
CA TRP A 457 -19.97 -16.26 4.27
C TRP A 457 -19.62 -16.86 5.64
N LEU A 458 -20.50 -16.66 6.65
CA LEU A 458 -20.40 -17.35 7.92
C LEU A 458 -20.49 -18.87 7.75
N ASP A 459 -21.48 -19.34 6.98
CA ASP A 459 -21.69 -20.78 6.74
C ASP A 459 -20.56 -21.40 5.91
N GLU A 460 -20.00 -20.69 4.91
CA GLU A 460 -18.79 -21.15 4.19
C GLU A 460 -17.60 -21.30 5.15
N ILE A 461 -17.34 -20.32 6.03
CA ILE A 461 -16.25 -20.39 7.02
C ILE A 461 -16.43 -21.57 7.98
N VAL A 462 -17.63 -21.71 8.57
CA VAL A 462 -17.95 -22.83 9.47
C VAL A 462 -17.79 -24.17 8.77
N GLY A 463 -18.26 -24.31 7.53
CA GLY A 463 -18.10 -25.52 6.73
C GLY A 463 -16.63 -25.84 6.44
N ALA A 464 -15.81 -24.86 6.07
CA ALA A 464 -14.37 -25.04 5.86
C ALA A 464 -13.66 -25.49 7.15
N ARG A 465 -13.98 -24.90 8.31
CA ARG A 465 -13.47 -25.33 9.61
C ARG A 465 -13.85 -26.78 9.92
N ARG A 466 -15.12 -27.15 9.75
CA ARG A 466 -15.63 -28.54 9.91
C ARG A 466 -15.10 -29.53 8.86
N GLY A 467 -14.37 -29.07 7.85
CA GLY A 467 -13.79 -29.92 6.80
C GLY A 467 -14.76 -30.31 5.68
N SER A 468 -15.94 -29.70 5.62
CA SER A 468 -16.96 -29.96 4.58
C SER A 468 -16.76 -29.10 3.31
N GLY A 469 -15.57 -28.54 3.10
CA GLY A 469 -15.25 -27.65 1.98
C GLY A 469 -13.75 -27.47 1.77
N ALA A 470 -13.37 -27.03 0.57
CA ALA A 470 -11.98 -26.76 0.23
C ALA A 470 -11.42 -25.58 1.05
N ARG A 471 -10.18 -25.71 1.54
CA ARG A 471 -9.53 -24.75 2.45
C ARG A 471 -8.54 -23.84 1.73
N LEU A 472 -8.10 -22.80 2.43
CA LEU A 472 -7.10 -21.83 1.98
C LEU A 472 -5.64 -22.32 2.16
N ASP A 473 -5.47 -23.43 2.87
CA ASP A 473 -4.19 -24.07 3.22
C ASP A 473 -3.22 -24.22 2.03
N ALA A 474 -3.70 -24.63 0.85
CA ALA A 474 -2.88 -24.80 -0.35
C ALA A 474 -2.13 -23.52 -0.82
N LEU A 475 -2.52 -22.31 -0.39
CA LEU A 475 -1.76 -21.09 -0.66
C LEU A 475 -0.56 -20.91 0.27
N LEU A 476 -0.59 -21.50 1.46
CA LEU A 476 0.48 -21.41 2.45
C LEU A 476 1.73 -22.22 2.05
N ASP A 477 1.62 -23.03 0.99
CA ASP A 477 2.73 -23.74 0.34
C ASP A 477 3.39 -22.95 -0.81
N LEU A 478 2.89 -21.76 -1.17
CA LEU A 478 3.53 -20.90 -2.17
C LEU A 478 4.90 -20.34 -1.74
N PRO A 479 5.11 -19.91 -0.48
CA PRO A 479 6.40 -19.36 -0.06
C PRO A 479 7.47 -20.44 0.11
N ALA A 480 8.72 -20.14 -0.28
CA ALA A 480 9.86 -21.05 -0.12
C ALA A 480 10.19 -21.38 1.35
N ALA A 481 9.90 -20.46 2.28
CA ALA A 481 9.97 -20.68 3.72
C ALA A 481 8.54 -20.79 4.28
N ARG A 482 8.28 -21.77 5.16
CA ARG A 482 6.95 -21.94 5.75
C ARG A 482 6.77 -21.04 6.98
N PRO A 483 5.57 -20.44 7.19
CA PRO A 483 5.26 -19.71 8.42
C PRO A 483 5.47 -20.58 9.65
N SER A 484 6.15 -20.03 10.67
CA SER A 484 6.43 -20.73 11.92
C SER A 484 5.25 -20.58 12.89
N ARG A 485 5.24 -21.34 14.00
CA ARG A 485 4.27 -21.13 15.09
C ARG A 485 4.47 -19.78 15.80
N GLU A 486 5.59 -19.09 15.55
CA GLU A 486 5.91 -17.78 16.14
C GLU A 486 5.49 -16.58 15.28
N THR A 487 5.02 -16.82 14.06
CA THR A 487 4.51 -15.77 13.14
C THR A 487 3.43 -14.92 13.83
N GLU A 488 3.74 -13.63 13.95
CA GLU A 488 2.89 -12.59 14.54
C GLU A 488 1.85 -12.07 13.56
N THR A 489 2.18 -12.08 12.26
CA THR A 489 1.35 -11.62 11.14
C THR A 489 1.48 -12.55 9.95
N LEU A 490 0.36 -13.03 9.42
CA LEU A 490 0.25 -13.77 8.16
C LEU A 490 -0.86 -13.14 7.30
N ILE A 491 -0.57 -12.83 6.05
CA ILE A 491 -1.51 -12.25 5.08
C ILE A 491 -1.54 -13.14 3.85
N VAL A 492 -2.73 -13.43 3.33
CA VAL A 492 -2.94 -14.18 2.10
C VAL A 492 -3.94 -13.43 1.23
N ALA A 493 -3.67 -13.28 -0.07
CA ALA A 493 -4.60 -12.64 -1.01
C ALA A 493 -4.63 -13.33 -2.37
N HIS A 494 -5.82 -13.56 -2.92
CA HIS A 494 -6.05 -13.82 -4.34
C HIS A 494 -6.17 -12.48 -5.08
N SER A 495 -5.06 -11.76 -5.22
CA SER A 495 -5.00 -10.45 -5.89
C SER A 495 -5.68 -10.44 -7.27
N GLY A 496 -5.52 -11.50 -8.07
CA GLY A 496 -6.18 -11.63 -9.37
C GLY A 496 -7.71 -11.79 -9.29
N ALA A 497 -8.22 -12.43 -8.23
CA ALA A 497 -9.66 -12.54 -7.98
C ALA A 497 -10.24 -11.22 -7.44
N LEU A 498 -9.50 -10.52 -6.57
CA LEU A 498 -9.85 -9.16 -6.13
C LEU A 498 -9.95 -8.18 -7.31
N ALA A 499 -9.04 -8.28 -8.28
CA ALA A 499 -9.10 -7.50 -9.51
C ALA A 499 -10.33 -7.85 -10.38
N GLN A 500 -10.64 -9.14 -10.56
CA GLN A 500 -11.84 -9.58 -11.29
C GLN A 500 -13.12 -9.06 -10.64
N LEU A 501 -13.25 -9.18 -9.31
CA LEU A 501 -14.41 -8.66 -8.57
C LEU A 501 -14.48 -7.12 -8.66
N GLY A 502 -13.34 -6.44 -8.50
CA GLY A 502 -13.26 -4.99 -8.59
C GLY A 502 -13.68 -4.46 -9.95
N GLN A 503 -13.27 -5.13 -11.04
CA GLN A 503 -13.66 -4.76 -12.40
C GLN A 503 -15.18 -4.91 -12.59
N GLN A 504 -15.79 -6.02 -12.15
CA GLN A 504 -17.24 -6.20 -12.22
C GLN A 504 -18.00 -5.09 -11.48
N TRP A 505 -17.48 -4.64 -10.32
CA TRP A 505 -18.05 -3.50 -9.60
C TRP A 505 -17.88 -2.18 -10.35
N LEU A 506 -16.71 -1.88 -10.93
CA LEU A 506 -16.53 -0.68 -11.77
C LEU A 506 -17.47 -0.69 -12.98
N ASP A 507 -17.62 -1.82 -13.67
CA ASP A 507 -18.50 -1.98 -14.83
C ASP A 507 -19.98 -1.85 -14.46
N HIS A 508 -20.38 -2.30 -13.27
CA HIS A 508 -21.73 -2.09 -12.75
C HIS A 508 -21.96 -0.61 -12.42
N LEU A 509 -21.06 0.02 -11.65
CA LEU A 509 -21.19 1.40 -11.20
C LEU A 509 -21.12 2.39 -12.38
N SER A 510 -20.34 2.09 -13.42
CA SER A 510 -20.32 2.87 -14.67
C SER A 510 -21.66 2.88 -15.41
N ARG A 511 -22.50 1.85 -15.22
CA ARG A 511 -23.84 1.75 -15.82
C ARG A 511 -24.94 2.30 -14.92
N THR A 512 -24.83 2.13 -13.60
CA THR A 512 -25.91 2.46 -12.66
C THR A 512 -25.72 3.79 -11.91
N THR A 513 -24.49 4.27 -11.71
CA THR A 513 -24.21 5.52 -10.98
C THR A 513 -22.85 6.13 -11.40
N PRO A 514 -22.66 6.47 -12.70
CA PRO A 514 -21.35 6.83 -13.25
C PRO A 514 -20.66 8.00 -12.53
N GLN A 515 -21.42 8.94 -11.96
CA GLN A 515 -20.89 10.10 -11.24
C GLN A 515 -20.00 9.75 -10.03
N ILE A 516 -20.11 8.56 -9.43
CA ILE A 516 -19.20 8.18 -8.33
C ILE A 516 -17.82 7.78 -8.83
N LEU A 517 -17.63 7.54 -10.13
CA LEU A 517 -16.33 7.24 -10.73
C LEU A 517 -15.46 8.49 -10.91
N GLU A 518 -16.00 9.66 -10.59
CA GLU A 518 -15.38 10.97 -10.77
C GLU A 518 -14.75 11.46 -9.45
N GLU A 519 -13.44 11.76 -9.46
CA GLU A 519 -12.67 12.24 -8.31
C GLU A 519 -13.33 13.48 -7.63
N HIS A 520 -13.98 14.33 -8.43
CA HIS A 520 -14.64 15.54 -7.96
C HIS A 520 -15.97 15.28 -7.21
N TRP A 521 -16.62 14.13 -7.42
CA TRP A 521 -17.80 13.72 -6.65
C TRP A 521 -17.40 13.39 -5.22
N TRP A 522 -16.33 12.58 -5.05
CA TRP A 522 -15.79 12.26 -3.73
C TRP A 522 -15.27 13.49 -2.99
N ARG A 523 -14.61 14.43 -3.69
CA ARG A 523 -14.18 15.71 -3.08
C ARG A 523 -15.32 16.51 -2.48
N ARG A 524 -16.49 16.55 -3.13
CA ARG A 524 -17.68 17.27 -2.65
C ARG A 524 -18.37 16.58 -1.48
N ASN A 525 -18.38 15.24 -1.47
CA ASN A 525 -19.10 14.44 -0.47
C ASN A 525 -18.24 14.05 0.75
N GLN A 526 -16.93 14.32 0.74
CA GLN A 526 -16.05 14.04 1.89
C GLN A 526 -16.00 15.18 2.92
N PRO A 527 -16.08 14.86 4.22
CA PRO A 527 -15.83 15.84 5.28
C PRO A 527 -14.48 16.54 5.07
N ARG A 528 -14.50 17.88 5.04
CA ARG A 528 -13.33 18.76 4.84
C ARG A 528 -12.63 18.67 3.48
N GLY A 529 -13.16 17.97 2.47
CA GLY A 529 -12.48 17.78 1.16
C GLY A 529 -12.05 19.07 0.42
N GLY A 530 -12.71 20.20 0.70
CA GLY A 530 -12.34 21.53 0.20
C GLY A 530 -11.24 22.25 0.98
N ARG A 531 -11.14 22.05 2.31
CA ARG A 531 -10.29 22.86 3.21
C ARG A 531 -9.11 22.05 3.75
N VAL A 532 -7.96 22.15 3.09
CA VAL A 532 -6.71 21.49 3.47
C VAL A 532 -5.69 22.53 3.96
N ARG A 533 -4.95 22.19 5.02
CA ARG A 533 -3.74 22.94 5.44
C ARG A 533 -2.51 22.20 4.96
N LEU A 534 -1.57 22.90 4.32
CA LEU A 534 -0.32 22.29 3.84
C LEU A 534 0.76 22.13 4.93
N GLY A 535 0.61 22.81 6.08
CA GLY A 535 1.57 22.77 7.19
C GLY A 535 2.81 23.66 7.01
N VAL A 536 2.77 24.60 6.08
CA VAL A 536 3.86 25.56 5.82
C VAL A 536 3.73 26.78 6.71
N ARG A 537 4.84 27.22 7.31
CA ARG A 537 5.00 28.55 7.92
C ARG A 537 6.02 29.35 7.11
N GLY A 538 5.72 30.60 6.81
CA GLY A 538 6.57 31.41 5.95
C GLY A 538 6.25 32.89 5.98
N ASP A 539 7.16 33.69 5.42
CA ASP A 539 7.03 35.13 5.27
C ASP A 539 6.47 35.50 3.90
N VAL A 540 5.63 36.54 3.87
CA VAL A 540 5.12 37.11 2.63
C VAL A 540 6.11 38.17 2.12
N ASP A 541 6.82 37.86 1.05
CA ASP A 541 7.51 38.86 0.22
C ASP A 541 6.50 39.37 -0.82
N GLY A 542 5.72 40.36 -0.40
CA GLY A 542 4.68 40.99 -1.23
C GLY A 542 5.25 41.59 -2.53
N PRO A 543 6.31 42.43 -2.49
CA PRO A 543 6.95 42.95 -3.70
C PRO A 543 7.49 41.87 -4.64
N GLY A 544 8.12 40.83 -4.09
CA GLY A 544 8.58 39.66 -4.85
C GLY A 544 7.47 38.68 -5.27
N ARG A 545 6.22 38.92 -4.86
CA ARG A 545 5.03 38.08 -5.08
C ARG A 545 5.28 36.61 -4.75
N ARG A 546 5.87 36.34 -3.58
CA ARG A 546 6.28 35.00 -3.16
C ARG A 546 6.13 34.78 -1.66
N LEU A 547 6.02 33.51 -1.27
CA LEU A 547 6.06 33.07 0.13
C LEU A 547 7.41 32.40 0.39
N ILE A 548 8.17 32.92 1.34
CA ILE A 548 9.46 32.36 1.77
C ILE A 548 9.19 31.34 2.88
N VAL A 549 9.50 30.07 2.67
CA VAL A 549 9.29 29.01 3.65
C VAL A 549 10.29 29.18 4.80
N ARG A 550 9.79 29.42 6.02
CA ARG A 550 10.60 29.42 7.24
C ARG A 550 10.70 28.03 7.86
N ASP A 551 9.58 27.33 7.92
CA ASP A 551 9.40 26.09 8.69
C ASP A 551 8.27 25.25 8.07
N VAL A 552 8.36 23.93 8.23
CA VAL A 552 7.40 22.96 7.70
C VAL A 552 7.01 22.02 8.85
N GLU A 553 5.73 22.00 9.19
CA GLU A 553 5.20 21.19 10.29
C GLU A 553 5.43 19.70 10.01
N ALA A 554 6.05 18.99 10.97
CA ALA A 554 6.33 17.56 10.85
C ALA A 554 5.04 16.75 10.63
N ALA A 555 5.11 15.73 9.75
CA ALA A 555 3.99 14.93 9.28
C ALA A 555 2.83 15.70 8.62
N SER A 556 3.05 16.96 8.23
CA SER A 556 2.11 17.72 7.40
C SER A 556 2.25 17.38 5.90
N PRO A 557 1.29 17.77 5.05
CA PRO A 557 1.35 17.54 3.60
C PRO A 557 2.65 17.98 2.91
N SER A 558 3.26 19.09 3.35
CA SER A 558 4.49 19.63 2.76
C SER A 558 5.79 19.02 3.32
N ASP A 559 5.71 18.18 4.35
CA ASP A 559 6.88 17.55 4.97
C ASP A 559 7.66 16.69 3.95
N GLY A 560 8.99 16.77 3.99
CA GLY A 560 9.89 16.16 3.01
C GLY A 560 9.90 16.79 1.59
N VAL A 561 8.84 17.50 1.20
CA VAL A 561 8.65 18.09 -0.15
C VAL A 561 9.24 19.50 -0.21
N LEU A 562 8.88 20.35 0.76
CA LEU A 562 9.39 21.71 0.91
C LEU A 562 10.52 21.76 1.95
N ARG A 563 11.42 22.74 1.79
CA ARG A 563 12.56 23.00 2.66
C ARG A 563 12.50 24.44 3.18
N ALA A 564 13.05 24.70 4.37
CA ALA A 564 13.29 26.07 4.82
C ALA A 564 14.21 26.80 3.82
N GLY A 565 13.88 28.04 3.48
CA GLY A 565 14.54 28.81 2.41
C GLY A 565 13.88 28.69 1.03
N ASP A 566 12.95 27.75 0.81
CA ASP A 566 12.22 27.66 -0.46
C ASP A 566 11.38 28.93 -0.73
N HIS A 567 11.40 29.40 -1.98
CA HIS A 567 10.54 30.51 -2.43
C HIS A 567 9.35 29.97 -3.23
N ILE A 568 8.16 29.91 -2.62
CA ILE A 568 6.93 29.57 -3.36
C ILE A 568 6.51 30.79 -4.19
N VAL A 569 6.62 30.70 -5.51
CA VAL A 569 6.33 31.77 -6.48
C VAL A 569 5.02 31.56 -7.24
N GLY A 570 4.31 30.46 -6.99
CA GLY A 570 3.04 30.15 -7.64
C GLY A 570 2.43 28.80 -7.24
N CYS A 571 1.32 28.45 -7.89
CA CYS A 571 0.57 27.22 -7.68
C CYS A 571 -0.19 26.83 -8.96
N SER A 572 -0.28 25.53 -9.26
CA SER A 572 -0.96 24.96 -10.43
C SER A 572 -0.46 25.56 -11.75
N GLY A 573 0.85 25.44 -12.01
CA GLY A 573 1.49 25.90 -13.25
C GLY A 573 1.56 27.42 -13.46
N THR A 574 1.01 28.24 -12.57
CA THR A 574 0.91 29.71 -12.73
C THR A 574 1.56 30.44 -11.56
N ARG A 575 2.32 31.52 -11.83
CA ARG A 575 2.91 32.38 -10.79
C ARG A 575 1.82 33.16 -10.02
N PHE A 576 2.16 33.70 -8.86
CA PHE A 576 1.27 34.61 -8.12
C PHE A 576 1.15 35.95 -8.86
N ALA A 577 -0.08 36.44 -8.99
CA ALA A 577 -0.40 37.66 -9.74
C ALA A 577 -0.35 38.92 -8.87
N THR A 578 -0.57 38.78 -7.56
CA THR A 578 -0.76 39.85 -6.58
C THR A 578 0.38 39.90 -5.56
N THR A 579 0.35 40.91 -4.70
CA THR A 579 1.21 41.00 -3.50
C THR A 579 0.68 40.18 -2.32
N GLN A 580 -0.37 39.37 -2.50
CA GLN A 580 -1.04 38.57 -1.48
C GLN A 580 -0.97 37.05 -1.77
N PRO A 581 0.25 36.46 -1.88
CA PRO A 581 0.43 35.06 -2.28
C PRO A 581 -0.26 34.06 -1.34
N VAL A 582 -0.48 34.41 -0.07
CA VAL A 582 -1.21 33.58 0.92
C VAL A 582 -2.70 33.47 0.60
N GLN A 583 -3.31 34.51 0.03
CA GLN A 583 -4.70 34.44 -0.41
C GLN A 583 -4.81 33.64 -1.71
N GLU A 584 -3.96 33.94 -2.70
CA GLU A 584 -3.95 33.21 -3.97
C GLU A 584 -3.70 31.71 -3.79
N ILE A 585 -2.78 31.29 -2.90
CA ILE A 585 -2.56 29.86 -2.65
C ILE A 585 -3.77 29.22 -1.96
N GLN A 586 -4.47 29.91 -1.06
CA GLN A 586 -5.70 29.38 -0.42
C GLN A 586 -6.82 29.20 -1.46
N GLU A 587 -7.10 30.23 -2.26
CA GLU A 587 -8.10 30.17 -3.33
C GLU A 587 -7.80 29.06 -4.34
N ARG A 588 -6.53 28.90 -4.73
CA ARG A 588 -6.09 27.83 -5.64
C ARG A 588 -6.11 26.44 -5.00
N ILE A 589 -5.94 26.30 -3.67
CA ILE A 589 -6.13 25.03 -2.95
C ILE A 589 -7.62 24.65 -2.89
N GLU A 590 -8.52 25.60 -2.68
CA GLU A 590 -9.97 25.33 -2.66
C GLU A 590 -10.50 24.99 -4.07
N THR A 591 -10.05 25.73 -5.10
CA THR A 591 -10.45 25.55 -6.50
C THR A 591 -9.61 24.55 -7.30
N ARG A 592 -8.64 23.87 -6.65
CA ARG A 592 -7.63 23.01 -7.30
C ARG A 592 -8.22 22.02 -8.32
N PRO A 593 -7.54 21.77 -9.45
CA PRO A 593 -8.04 20.82 -10.46
C PRO A 593 -8.03 19.36 -9.99
N HIS A 594 -7.21 18.99 -9.00
CA HIS A 594 -7.08 17.61 -8.50
C HIS A 594 -7.40 17.53 -7.01
N ALA A 595 -8.24 16.58 -6.59
CA ALA A 595 -8.59 16.42 -5.19
C ALA A 595 -7.42 15.85 -4.37
N ARG A 596 -6.58 15.00 -4.99
CA ARG A 596 -5.43 14.29 -4.39
C ARG A 596 -4.19 15.13 -4.08
N PHE A 597 -3.92 16.22 -4.80
CA PHE A 597 -2.70 17.00 -4.60
C PHE A 597 -2.79 18.46 -5.05
N VAL A 598 -1.81 19.25 -4.62
CA VAL A 598 -1.59 20.64 -5.04
C VAL A 598 -0.19 20.73 -5.64
N GLU A 599 -0.06 21.28 -6.83
CA GLU A 599 1.23 21.52 -7.47
C GLU A 599 1.69 22.94 -7.15
N LEU A 600 2.87 23.10 -6.58
CA LEU A 600 3.44 24.41 -6.23
C LEU A 600 4.53 24.77 -7.23
N LEU A 601 4.69 26.05 -7.55
CA LEU A 601 5.89 26.54 -8.22
C LEU A 601 6.84 27.07 -7.17
N VAL A 602 8.01 26.45 -7.05
CA VAL A 602 8.99 26.73 -6.01
C VAL A 602 10.34 27.03 -6.64
N GLU A 603 10.94 28.15 -6.30
CA GLU A 603 12.32 28.48 -6.65
C GLU A 603 13.22 28.07 -5.47
N ARG A 604 14.16 27.16 -5.76
CA ARG A 604 15.14 26.60 -4.81
C ARG A 604 16.52 26.73 -5.45
N ASP A 605 17.45 27.39 -4.76
CA ASP A 605 18.82 27.63 -5.24
C ASP A 605 18.88 28.26 -6.65
N GLY A 606 17.93 29.14 -6.98
CA GLY A 606 17.78 29.78 -8.29
C GLY A 606 17.14 28.91 -9.39
N VAL A 607 16.80 27.65 -9.08
CA VAL A 607 16.13 26.72 -10.01
C VAL A 607 14.64 26.67 -9.71
N LEU A 608 13.81 26.89 -10.74
CA LEU A 608 12.36 26.72 -10.64
C LEU A 608 11.99 25.22 -10.76
N ILE A 609 11.39 24.69 -9.71
CA ILE A 609 10.84 23.33 -9.62
C ILE A 609 9.32 23.38 -9.39
N ALA A 610 8.62 22.28 -9.73
CA ALA A 610 7.17 22.17 -9.62
C ALA A 610 6.72 21.02 -8.69
N PRO A 611 7.05 21.06 -7.37
CA PRO A 611 6.73 19.96 -6.46
C PRO A 611 5.23 19.76 -6.26
N ARG A 612 4.81 18.49 -6.17
CA ARG A 612 3.44 18.10 -5.86
C ARG A 612 3.30 17.75 -4.38
N VAL A 613 2.48 18.52 -3.68
CA VAL A 613 2.15 18.35 -2.26
C VAL A 613 0.89 17.49 -2.15
N ALA A 614 1.02 16.28 -1.60
CA ALA A 614 -0.08 15.32 -1.46
C ALA A 614 -1.04 15.78 -0.36
N VAL A 615 -2.34 15.93 -0.68
CA VAL A 615 -3.33 16.39 0.31
C VAL A 615 -4.13 15.22 0.90
N PRO A 616 -4.60 15.30 2.17
CA PRO A 616 -5.40 14.25 2.79
C PRO A 616 -6.75 14.09 2.06
N PHE A 617 -6.85 13.06 1.24
CA PHE A 617 -8.03 12.72 0.45
C PHE A 617 -8.02 11.20 0.17
N PHE A 618 -9.19 10.56 0.25
CA PHE A 618 -9.32 9.12 -0.01
C PHE A 618 -10.29 8.87 -1.16
N ASP A 619 -9.78 8.53 -2.34
CA ASP A 619 -10.62 8.12 -3.46
C ASP A 619 -10.80 6.59 -3.45
N PRO A 620 -11.99 6.06 -3.12
CA PRO A 620 -12.21 4.61 -3.10
C PRO A 620 -12.23 4.00 -4.49
N ILE A 621 -12.55 4.76 -5.54
CA ILE A 621 -12.53 4.28 -6.93
C ILE A 621 -11.10 4.17 -7.43
N GLN A 622 -10.24 5.15 -7.10
CA GLN A 622 -8.80 4.97 -7.37
C GLN A 622 -8.22 3.84 -6.54
N ALA A 623 -8.55 3.71 -5.24
CA ALA A 623 -8.12 2.57 -4.43
C ALA A 623 -8.54 1.22 -5.06
N LEU A 624 -9.76 1.13 -5.61
CA LEU A 624 -10.22 -0.06 -6.33
C LEU A 624 -9.46 -0.28 -7.65
N ARG A 625 -9.23 0.77 -8.46
CA ARG A 625 -8.40 0.71 -9.66
C ARG A 625 -6.96 0.25 -9.37
N ARG A 626 -6.36 0.64 -8.24
CA ARG A 626 -5.05 0.14 -7.80
C ARG A 626 -5.06 -1.36 -7.51
N VAL A 627 -6.10 -1.85 -6.82
CA VAL A 627 -6.27 -3.30 -6.57
C VAL A 627 -6.44 -4.05 -7.89
N ILE A 628 -7.17 -3.49 -8.86
CA ILE A 628 -7.32 -4.07 -10.20
C ILE A 628 -5.99 -4.09 -10.95
N ALA A 629 -5.24 -2.99 -10.97
CA ALA A 629 -3.93 -2.91 -11.64
C ALA A 629 -2.92 -3.90 -11.05
N ILE A 630 -2.82 -3.96 -9.71
CA ILE A 630 -1.93 -4.91 -9.02
C ILE A 630 -2.36 -6.35 -9.30
N GLY A 631 -3.66 -6.67 -9.23
CA GLY A 631 -4.17 -8.02 -9.54
C GLY A 631 -4.18 -8.38 -11.03
N GLY A 632 -3.94 -7.40 -11.92
CA GLY A 632 -3.64 -7.65 -13.33
C GLY A 632 -2.31 -8.39 -13.50
N VAL A 633 -1.31 -8.07 -12.68
CA VAL A 633 0.04 -8.64 -12.72
C VAL A 633 0.26 -9.73 -11.67
N VAL A 634 -0.28 -9.58 -10.46
CA VAL A 634 -0.15 -10.54 -9.35
C VAL A 634 -1.41 -11.40 -9.23
N ARG A 635 -1.28 -12.72 -9.40
CA ARG A 635 -2.37 -13.68 -9.21
C ARG A 635 -2.66 -13.89 -7.72
N ARG A 636 -1.63 -14.20 -6.93
CA ARG A 636 -1.71 -14.44 -5.48
C ARG A 636 -0.56 -13.79 -4.74
N MET A 637 -0.78 -13.51 -3.46
CA MET A 637 0.20 -12.98 -2.53
C MET A 637 0.11 -13.73 -1.20
N VAL A 638 1.27 -14.02 -0.59
CA VAL A 638 1.39 -14.46 0.80
C VAL A 638 2.48 -13.65 1.48
N TYR A 639 2.19 -13.01 2.61
CA TYR A 639 3.18 -12.35 3.47
C TYR A 639 3.16 -12.97 4.86
N PHE A 640 4.31 -13.15 5.49
CA PHE A 640 4.39 -13.45 6.92
C PHE A 640 5.64 -12.85 7.55
N ASP A 641 5.61 -12.65 8.86
CA ASP A 641 6.82 -12.43 9.65
C ASP A 641 7.31 -13.73 10.30
N ASP A 642 8.63 -13.82 10.47
CA ASP A 642 9.28 -14.86 11.27
C ASP A 642 10.15 -14.23 12.35
N ALA A 643 10.09 -14.85 13.52
CA ALA A 643 10.87 -14.52 14.71
C ALA A 643 11.73 -15.71 15.18
N GLY A 644 11.61 -16.88 14.54
CA GLY A 644 12.08 -18.17 15.04
C GLY A 644 13.58 -18.24 15.39
N ASP A 645 14.46 -17.66 14.58
CA ASP A 645 15.91 -17.64 14.81
C ASP A 645 16.41 -16.42 15.60
N GLY A 646 15.51 -15.55 16.07
CA GLY A 646 15.85 -14.30 16.75
C GLY A 646 16.39 -13.20 15.81
N SER A 647 16.43 -13.44 14.51
CA SER A 647 16.55 -12.40 13.49
C SER A 647 15.16 -12.13 12.92
N GLN A 648 14.53 -11.05 13.36
CA GLN A 648 13.20 -10.67 12.87
C GLN A 648 13.28 -10.43 11.34
N ARG A 649 12.48 -11.18 10.59
CA ARG A 649 12.41 -11.16 9.11
C ARG A 649 10.95 -11.06 8.66
N GLY A 650 10.71 -10.33 7.58
CA GLY A 650 9.45 -10.39 6.83
C GLY A 650 9.66 -11.17 5.54
N PHE A 651 8.72 -12.01 5.16
CA PHE A 651 8.71 -12.76 3.91
C PHE A 651 7.46 -12.38 3.12
N LEU A 652 7.61 -12.05 1.84
CA LEU A 652 6.51 -11.78 0.92
C LEU A 652 6.71 -12.62 -0.34
N THR A 653 5.77 -13.48 -0.70
CA THR A 653 5.76 -14.21 -1.96
C THR A 653 4.63 -13.71 -2.85
N LEU A 654 4.96 -13.37 -4.10
CA LEU A 654 4.02 -12.99 -5.15
C LEU A 654 4.03 -14.08 -6.24
N GLU A 655 2.86 -14.58 -6.63
CA GLU A 655 2.70 -15.38 -7.84
C GLU A 655 2.29 -14.45 -8.98
N LEU A 656 3.16 -14.27 -9.98
CA LEU A 656 2.88 -13.49 -11.18
C LEU A 656 1.88 -14.20 -12.09
N ARG A 657 1.10 -13.42 -12.84
CA ARG A 657 0.15 -13.93 -13.81
C ARG A 657 0.87 -14.31 -15.11
N GLY A 658 0.85 -15.60 -15.45
CA GLY A 658 1.39 -16.10 -16.72
C GLY A 658 0.58 -15.61 -17.93
N ALA A 659 1.27 -15.35 -19.04
CA ALA A 659 0.63 -15.01 -20.31
C ALA A 659 -0.21 -16.21 -20.82
N GLY A 660 -1.53 -16.10 -20.73
CA GLY A 660 -2.47 -17.14 -21.17
C GLY A 660 -3.17 -17.92 -20.05
N GLU A 661 -2.82 -17.74 -18.77
CA GLU A 661 -3.53 -18.41 -17.67
C GLU A 661 -4.87 -17.71 -17.35
N GLY A 662 -5.92 -18.22 -18.02
CA GLY A 662 -7.30 -17.78 -17.94
C GLY A 662 -8.17 -18.50 -16.89
N GLU A 663 -7.61 -18.97 -15.76
CA GLU A 663 -8.46 -19.40 -14.65
C GLU A 663 -9.21 -18.20 -14.07
N ALA A 664 -10.44 -18.00 -14.53
CA ALA A 664 -11.42 -17.14 -13.87
C ALA A 664 -11.68 -17.69 -12.47
N PHE A 665 -11.68 -16.81 -11.47
CA PHE A 665 -12.07 -17.21 -10.13
C PHE A 665 -13.59 -17.41 -10.12
N ASP A 666 -14.06 -18.59 -9.73
CA ASP A 666 -15.50 -18.87 -9.72
C ASP A 666 -16.19 -18.10 -8.59
N PHE A 667 -16.99 -17.11 -8.99
CA PHE A 667 -17.83 -16.29 -8.11
C PHE A 667 -19.25 -16.87 -7.94
N GLY A 668 -19.59 -17.99 -8.58
CA GLY A 668 -20.88 -18.65 -8.44
C GLY A 668 -21.19 -19.14 -7.02
N PRO A 669 -22.43 -19.56 -6.74
CA PRO A 669 -22.75 -20.20 -5.46
C PRO A 669 -21.91 -21.46 -5.24
N PRO A 670 -21.44 -21.75 -4.01
CA PRO A 670 -20.56 -22.89 -3.77
C PRO A 670 -21.25 -24.21 -4.16
N ALA A 671 -20.45 -25.15 -4.67
CA ALA A 671 -20.92 -26.46 -5.14
C ALA A 671 -21.71 -27.24 -4.07
N SER A 672 -21.41 -27.00 -2.79
CA SER A 672 -22.02 -27.61 -1.59
C SER A 672 -23.37 -27.03 -1.16
N GLN A 673 -23.88 -25.95 -1.77
CA GLN A 673 -25.24 -25.48 -1.45
C GLN A 673 -26.30 -26.53 -1.84
N PRO A 674 -27.23 -26.89 -0.94
CA PRO A 674 -28.26 -27.89 -1.23
C PRO A 674 -29.19 -27.40 -2.35
N ALA A 675 -29.62 -28.33 -3.20
CA ALA A 675 -30.42 -28.02 -4.40
C ALA A 675 -31.72 -27.26 -4.09
N SER A 676 -32.30 -27.46 -2.89
CA SER A 676 -33.47 -26.74 -2.39
C SER A 676 -33.23 -25.24 -2.20
N GLU A 677 -32.00 -24.81 -1.90
CA GLU A 677 -31.64 -23.40 -1.74
C GLU A 677 -31.39 -22.75 -3.10
N ARG A 678 -30.70 -23.43 -4.02
CA ARG A 678 -30.57 -22.99 -5.43
C ARG A 678 -31.93 -22.81 -6.09
N ALA A 679 -32.82 -23.80 -5.96
CA ALA A 679 -34.19 -23.72 -6.47
C ALA A 679 -35.01 -22.57 -5.86
N ARG A 680 -34.68 -22.10 -4.65
CA ARG A 680 -35.33 -20.96 -4.00
C ARG A 680 -34.82 -19.63 -4.56
N VAL A 681 -33.52 -19.52 -4.83
CA VAL A 681 -32.90 -18.35 -5.49
C VAL A 681 -33.37 -18.23 -6.94
N GLU A 682 -33.42 -19.34 -7.68
CA GLU A 682 -33.87 -19.39 -9.07
C GLU A 682 -35.40 -19.23 -9.18
N GLY A 683 -36.17 -19.89 -8.31
CA GLY A 683 -37.64 -19.80 -8.30
C GLY A 683 -38.18 -18.40 -7.97
N ALA A 684 -37.47 -17.63 -7.14
CA ALA A 684 -37.84 -16.24 -6.83
C ALA A 684 -37.68 -15.30 -8.04
N ALA A 685 -36.87 -15.65 -9.04
CA ALA A 685 -36.70 -14.87 -10.27
C ALA A 685 -37.79 -15.14 -11.32
N ALA A 686 -38.58 -16.21 -11.16
CA ALA A 686 -39.53 -16.70 -12.17
C ALA A 686 -41.01 -16.44 -11.83
N ALA A 687 -41.32 -15.73 -10.75
CA ALA A 687 -42.71 -15.43 -10.38
C ALA A 687 -43.29 -14.36 -11.34
N PRO A 688 -44.30 -14.68 -12.17
CA PRO A 688 -44.90 -13.69 -13.06
C PRO A 688 -45.67 -12.65 -12.24
N ALA A 689 -45.57 -11.38 -12.62
CA ALA A 689 -46.33 -10.30 -12.00
C ALA A 689 -47.84 -10.52 -12.27
N SER A 690 -48.55 -11.05 -11.29
CA SER A 690 -50.00 -11.21 -11.34
C SER A 690 -50.66 -9.83 -11.47
N GLN A 691 -51.30 -9.60 -12.62
CA GLN A 691 -52.06 -8.38 -12.89
C GLN A 691 -53.19 -8.22 -11.87
N PRO A 692 -53.46 -7.01 -11.36
CA PRO A 692 -54.66 -6.77 -10.57
C PRO A 692 -55.88 -6.84 -11.50
N GLY A 693 -56.66 -7.91 -11.35
CA GLY A 693 -57.93 -8.05 -12.07
C GLY A 693 -58.90 -6.97 -11.64
N GLY A 694 -59.39 -6.18 -12.61
CA GLY A 694 -60.47 -5.22 -12.37
C GLY A 694 -61.80 -5.95 -12.16
N GLY A 695 -62.48 -5.64 -11.05
CA GLY A 695 -63.89 -5.94 -10.83
C GLY A 695 -64.69 -4.65 -10.78
N GLN A 696 -65.83 -4.62 -11.47
CA GLN A 696 -66.83 -3.55 -11.42
C GLN A 696 -67.71 -3.69 -10.16
#